data_AF-A0A7W8KHQ5-F1
#
_entry.id   AF-A0A7W8KHQ5-F1
#
_cell.length_a   1.000
_cell.length_b   1.000
_cell.length_c   1.000
_cell.angle_alpha   90.00
_cell.angle_beta   90.00
_cell.angle_gamma   90.00
#
_symmetry.space_group_name_H-M   'P 1'
#
loop_
_entity.id
_entity.type
_entity.pdbx_description
1 polymer ?
#
loop_
_entity_poly.entity_id
_entity_poly.type
_entity_poly.pdbx_seq_one_letter_code
_entity_poly.pdbx_strand_id
1 'polypeptide(L)'
;MTGGAPSGLNRIPLQMLGDLVSPRALERILQDASEARGLSWADLDAPTLEDILKKEVFKRLQLTIPAPLAKKRVSDVLNELMKTTQERGAAAPAVSSLQGVEEGARKFALYFDWPETQRLRSLLVVARQEEHQGRDVTALVQEGQDLVAQLERRLQESLVAQAQDLAEMRAAFARVQGMGSREVRRLETLIGQIDEAQSQGTLLPAEVERARNLTFSLRKLLESSVVQTVGSGAPPPELDPDAQARVLALEQEHAAQQLAALQRDFAPLLDARPDLQARQSQLVDGQRGGHVTTAEVGEWRGQLLLARDEVLTEQRAAFANLEAQLQPHTESGDLAMGVRVLLDTARQTLALGNLATDALRELHDMSETLGDGHVDGSRLATQQELLDLERSVRALPAAMAELEPLLAQARARFAQGDDPELAPLWTLLERHMGAAAQERDAFDARADVVIDEYAPLRHLAGETTQKLGRLADSLRAQRRLGSMSAPALARYGQSLLEAEALLAEAKAEFRAAQEVTSTFGEDALSGLLDVFDLGGDASADPAPPATPPAPPAPPAPASVHDLLAGLGTFGAPAPAALPADAWTVRDGRVTGGATDPAATGVAALLTQADALGLNRLDMADALSVWSARRSGSGWRVGRAESWDALDQRTGAWLDGA
;
A
#
# COMPACT_ATOMS: atom_id res chain seq x y z
N MET A 1 3.41 -22.25 40.52
CA MET A 1 4.06 -21.52 39.41
C MET A 1 3.36 -21.93 38.14
N THR A 2 2.25 -21.27 37.83
CA THR A 2 1.40 -21.54 36.67
C THR A 2 1.92 -20.71 35.51
N GLY A 3 2.45 -21.39 34.48
CA GLY A 3 2.91 -20.77 33.25
C GLY A 3 1.76 -20.05 32.56
N GLY A 4 2.01 -18.82 32.10
CA GLY A 4 1.05 -18.06 31.32
C GLY A 4 0.78 -18.76 29.99
N ALA A 5 -0.50 -18.80 29.60
CA ALA A 5 -0.96 -19.40 28.36
C ALA A 5 -0.31 -18.75 27.11
N PRO A 6 0.02 -19.51 26.05
CA PRO A 6 0.69 -19.00 24.85
C PRO A 6 -0.27 -18.37 23.81
N SER A 7 -1.25 -17.59 24.24
CA SER A 7 -2.44 -17.16 23.48
C SER A 7 -2.23 -16.17 22.31
N GLY A 8 -0.99 -15.90 21.87
CA GLY A 8 -0.70 -14.94 20.81
C GLY A 8 -0.01 -15.48 19.54
N LEU A 9 0.64 -16.65 19.57
CA LEU A 9 1.37 -17.16 18.39
C LEU A 9 0.43 -17.65 17.29
N ASN A 10 -0.67 -18.29 17.69
CA ASN A 10 -1.59 -18.98 16.78
C ASN A 10 -2.41 -18.01 15.92
N ARG A 11 -2.33 -16.70 16.22
CA ARG A 11 -3.02 -15.62 15.51
C ARG A 11 -2.23 -15.04 14.35
N ILE A 12 -0.90 -15.15 14.37
CA ILE A 12 -0.05 -14.64 13.28
C ILE A 12 -0.44 -15.28 11.94
N PRO A 13 -0.67 -16.61 11.84
CA PRO A 13 -1.19 -17.23 10.62
C PRO A 13 -2.55 -16.67 10.18
N LEU A 14 -3.47 -16.45 11.11
CA LEU A 14 -4.82 -15.94 10.82
C LEU A 14 -4.80 -14.53 10.24
N GLN A 15 -3.96 -13.66 10.81
CA GLN A 15 -3.82 -12.29 10.33
C GLN A 15 -3.12 -12.21 8.97
N MET A 16 -2.09 -13.03 8.76
CA MET A 16 -1.23 -12.93 7.58
C MET A 16 -1.70 -13.77 6.39
N LEU A 17 -2.56 -14.78 6.60
CA LEU A 17 -3.12 -15.64 5.54
C LEU A 17 -4.61 -15.44 5.33
N GLY A 18 -5.25 -14.55 6.11
CA GLY A 18 -6.68 -14.24 6.02
C GLY A 18 -7.10 -13.58 4.70
N ASP A 19 -6.15 -13.15 3.87
CA ASP A 19 -6.37 -12.69 2.50
C ASP A 19 -6.46 -13.83 1.48
N LEU A 20 -5.97 -15.02 1.83
CA LEU A 20 -5.87 -16.19 0.94
C LEU A 20 -6.92 -17.27 1.24
N VAL A 21 -7.27 -17.39 2.52
CA VAL A 21 -8.19 -18.39 3.03
C VAL A 21 -9.07 -17.72 4.07
N SER A 22 -10.32 -18.14 4.18
CA SER A 22 -11.19 -17.60 5.21
C SER A 22 -10.60 -17.82 6.62
N PRO A 23 -10.64 -16.83 7.53
CA PRO A 23 -10.10 -16.97 8.88
C PRO A 23 -10.66 -18.20 9.61
N ARG A 24 -11.96 -18.46 9.47
CA ARG A 24 -12.63 -19.65 10.03
C ARG A 24 -12.11 -20.97 9.47
N ALA A 25 -11.89 -21.07 8.16
CA ALA A 25 -11.32 -22.30 7.59
C ALA A 25 -9.89 -22.51 8.07
N LEU A 26 -9.10 -21.45 8.21
CA LEU A 26 -7.76 -21.55 8.77
C LEU A 26 -7.78 -21.94 10.25
N GLU A 27 -8.67 -21.35 11.07
CA GLU A 27 -8.89 -21.75 12.46
C GLU A 27 -9.22 -23.23 12.55
N ARG A 28 -10.18 -23.70 11.74
CA ARG A 28 -10.57 -25.11 11.71
C ARG A 28 -9.42 -26.03 11.30
N ILE A 29 -8.64 -25.68 10.27
CA ILE A 29 -7.48 -26.49 9.85
C ILE A 29 -6.46 -26.59 10.99
N LEU A 30 -6.19 -25.47 11.65
CA LEU A 30 -5.23 -25.46 12.74
C LEU A 30 -5.76 -26.18 13.98
N GLN A 31 -7.07 -26.07 14.26
CA GLN A 31 -7.75 -26.84 15.30
C GLN A 31 -7.68 -28.34 15.01
N ASP A 32 -8.11 -28.80 13.85
CA ASP A 32 -8.05 -30.21 13.43
C ASP A 32 -6.60 -30.75 13.50
N ALA A 33 -5.62 -29.93 13.08
CA ALA A 33 -4.20 -30.28 13.12
C ALA A 33 -3.62 -30.33 14.54
N SER A 34 -4.13 -29.49 15.45
CA SER A 34 -3.77 -29.49 16.88
C SER A 34 -4.35 -30.71 17.61
N GLU A 35 -5.63 -31.03 17.34
CA GLU A 35 -6.33 -32.19 17.89
C GLU A 35 -5.66 -33.50 17.45
N ALA A 36 -5.27 -33.60 16.17
CA ALA A 36 -4.49 -34.74 15.65
C ALA A 36 -3.13 -34.93 16.35
N ARG A 37 -2.60 -33.86 16.95
CA ARG A 37 -1.35 -33.86 17.73
C ARG A 37 -1.59 -33.96 19.24
N GLY A 38 -2.85 -34.09 19.68
CA GLY A 38 -3.23 -34.17 21.09
C GLY A 38 -3.04 -32.87 21.87
N LEU A 39 -2.97 -31.73 21.17
CA LEU A 39 -2.78 -30.41 21.76
C LEU A 39 -4.07 -29.60 21.63
N SER A 40 -4.27 -28.67 22.57
CA SER A 40 -5.31 -27.65 22.44
C SER A 40 -4.84 -26.52 21.53
N TRP A 41 -5.78 -25.91 20.82
CA TRP A 41 -5.57 -24.68 20.04
C TRP A 41 -4.88 -23.57 20.86
N ALA A 42 -5.14 -23.48 22.16
CA ALA A 42 -4.54 -22.47 23.03
C ALA A 42 -3.09 -22.78 23.44
N ASP A 43 -2.61 -24.01 23.24
CA ASP A 43 -1.33 -24.54 23.78
C ASP A 43 -0.28 -24.80 22.69
N LEU A 44 -0.53 -24.40 21.43
CA LEU A 44 0.42 -24.58 20.34
C LEU A 44 1.68 -23.71 20.57
N ASP A 45 2.84 -24.35 20.55
CA ASP A 45 4.13 -23.70 20.59
C ASP A 45 4.64 -23.37 19.17
N ALA A 46 5.62 -22.47 19.07
CA ALA A 46 6.21 -22.05 17.80
C ALA A 46 6.66 -23.22 16.89
N PRO A 47 7.38 -24.25 17.38
CA PRO A 47 7.81 -25.36 16.51
C PRO A 47 6.65 -26.24 16.03
N THR A 48 5.61 -26.46 16.85
CA THR A 48 4.43 -27.21 16.40
C THR A 48 3.64 -26.40 15.37
N LEU A 49 3.49 -25.09 15.58
CA LEU A 49 2.84 -24.21 14.62
C LEU A 49 3.61 -24.15 13.30
N GLU A 50 4.94 -24.14 13.34
CA GLU A 50 5.80 -24.24 12.15
C GLU A 50 5.55 -25.55 11.37
N ASP A 51 5.42 -26.69 12.05
CA ASP A 51 5.11 -27.97 11.41
C ASP A 51 3.74 -27.95 10.73
N ILE A 52 2.72 -27.43 11.43
CA ILE A 52 1.35 -27.32 10.91
C ILE A 52 1.29 -26.40 9.68
N LEU A 53 2.02 -25.28 9.73
CA LEU A 53 2.10 -24.33 8.63
C LEU A 53 2.74 -24.96 7.38
N LYS A 54 3.82 -25.73 7.55
CA LYS A 54 4.56 -26.36 6.45
C LYS A 54 3.84 -27.54 5.81
N LYS A 55 2.95 -28.22 6.53
CA LYS A 55 2.28 -29.45 6.06
C LYS A 55 0.81 -29.20 5.72
N GLU A 56 -0.02 -28.95 6.72
CA GLU A 56 -1.48 -28.85 6.57
C GLU A 56 -1.89 -27.55 5.87
N VAL A 57 -1.41 -26.40 6.37
CA VAL A 57 -1.77 -25.08 5.82
C VAL A 57 -1.18 -24.90 4.43
N PHE A 58 0.10 -25.26 4.22
CA PHE A 58 0.71 -25.23 2.89
C PHE A 58 -0.06 -26.08 1.87
N LYS A 59 -0.49 -27.30 2.25
CA LYS A 59 -1.28 -28.16 1.37
C LYS A 59 -2.66 -27.56 1.07
N ARG A 60 -3.32 -26.91 2.04
CA ARG A 60 -4.59 -26.20 1.80
C ARG A 60 -4.39 -25.05 0.81
N LEU A 61 -3.37 -24.22 1.04
CA LEU A 61 -3.07 -23.07 0.18
C LEU A 61 -2.81 -23.49 -1.26
N GLN A 62 -2.13 -24.62 -1.49
CA GLN A 62 -1.90 -25.14 -2.84
C GLN A 62 -3.18 -25.48 -3.63
N LEU A 63 -4.34 -25.59 -2.97
CA LEU A 63 -5.61 -25.80 -3.66
C LEU A 63 -6.16 -24.51 -4.28
N THR A 64 -5.76 -23.34 -3.76
CA THR A 64 -6.28 -22.03 -4.18
C THR A 64 -5.22 -21.18 -4.89
N ILE A 65 -3.93 -21.38 -4.58
CA ILE A 65 -2.82 -20.57 -5.11
C ILE A 65 -1.63 -21.41 -5.60
N PRO A 66 -0.79 -20.88 -6.53
CA PRO A 66 0.42 -21.54 -6.98
C PRO A 66 1.40 -21.84 -5.84
N ALA A 67 2.10 -22.98 -5.94
CA ALA A 67 3.06 -23.42 -4.93
C ALA A 67 4.17 -22.41 -4.57
N PRO A 68 4.74 -21.62 -5.51
CA PRO A 68 5.72 -20.58 -5.16
C PRO A 68 5.16 -19.50 -4.24
N LEU A 69 3.94 -19.03 -4.53
CA LEU A 69 3.25 -18.02 -3.72
C LEU A 69 2.88 -18.59 -2.35
N ALA A 70 2.37 -19.82 -2.31
CA ALA A 70 2.06 -20.51 -1.05
C ALA A 70 3.31 -20.65 -0.17
N LYS A 71 4.46 -20.99 -0.77
CA LYS A 71 5.72 -21.13 -0.03
C LYS A 71 6.20 -19.78 0.51
N LYS A 72 6.17 -18.72 -0.31
CA LYS A 72 6.51 -17.35 0.08
C LYS A 72 5.67 -16.89 1.27
N ARG A 73 4.35 -17.04 1.18
CA ARG A 73 3.40 -16.64 2.24
C ARG A 73 3.62 -17.42 3.53
N VAL A 74 3.80 -18.74 3.45
CA VAL A 74 4.14 -19.54 4.64
C VAL A 74 5.49 -19.12 5.22
N SER A 75 6.51 -18.82 4.41
CA SER A 75 7.79 -18.32 4.94
C SER A 75 7.67 -16.96 5.60
N ASP A 76 6.85 -16.05 5.07
CA ASP A 76 6.63 -14.72 5.68
C ASP A 76 6.00 -14.87 7.07
N VAL A 77 5.01 -15.77 7.21
CA VAL A 77 4.40 -16.10 8.49
C VAL A 77 5.42 -16.71 9.46
N LEU A 78 6.27 -17.62 8.99
CA LEU A 78 7.33 -18.22 9.82
C LEU A 78 8.36 -17.19 10.26
N ASN A 79 8.74 -16.25 9.40
CA ASN A 79 9.66 -15.17 9.73
C ASN A 79 9.08 -14.25 10.82
N GLU A 80 7.81 -13.86 10.70
CA GLU A 80 7.13 -13.07 11.74
C GLU A 80 6.92 -13.86 13.03
N LEU A 81 6.64 -15.17 12.95
CA LEU A 81 6.61 -16.04 14.13
C LEU A 81 7.96 -16.09 14.84
N MET A 82 9.05 -16.25 14.09
CA MET A 82 10.40 -16.25 14.65
C MET A 82 10.74 -14.91 15.30
N LYS A 83 10.46 -13.80 14.61
CA LYS A 83 10.68 -12.44 15.11
C LYS A 83 9.89 -12.19 16.40
N THR A 84 8.59 -12.52 16.41
CA THR A 84 7.73 -12.37 17.59
C THR A 84 8.21 -13.25 18.76
N THR A 85 8.71 -14.45 18.46
CA THR A 85 9.26 -15.37 19.48
C THR A 85 10.58 -14.84 20.05
N GLN A 86 11.44 -14.25 19.22
CA GLN A 86 12.69 -13.60 19.63
C GLN A 86 12.43 -12.34 20.47
N GLU A 87 11.49 -11.49 20.05
CA GLU A 87 11.08 -10.29 20.78
C GLU A 87 10.46 -10.62 22.14
N ARG A 88 9.68 -11.71 22.26
CA ARG A 88 9.17 -12.21 23.56
C ARG A 88 10.26 -12.71 24.51
N GLY A 89 11.42 -13.13 23.99
CA GLY A 89 12.59 -13.49 24.80
C GLY A 89 13.18 -12.29 25.56
N ALA A 90 12.87 -11.05 25.13
CA ALA A 90 13.29 -9.81 25.76
C ALA A 90 12.07 -9.09 26.37
N ALA A 91 11.74 -9.39 27.63
CA ALA A 91 10.65 -8.78 28.41
C ALA A 91 9.28 -8.74 27.70
N ALA A 92 8.38 -9.66 28.10
CA ALA A 92 7.04 -9.82 27.53
C ALA A 92 6.28 -8.48 27.34
N PRO A 93 5.87 -8.11 26.11
CA PRO A 93 4.89 -7.06 25.96
C PRO A 93 3.52 -7.67 26.26
N ALA A 94 2.80 -7.06 27.20
CA ALA A 94 1.40 -7.39 27.50
C ALA A 94 0.50 -6.88 26.37
N VAL A 95 0.35 -7.63 25.26
CA VAL A 95 -0.40 -7.17 24.06
C VAL A 95 -1.72 -7.93 23.83
N SER A 96 -2.13 -8.81 24.73
CA SER A 96 -3.44 -9.50 24.66
C SER A 96 -4.36 -9.10 25.82
N SER A 97 -4.37 -7.82 26.18
CA SER A 97 -5.19 -7.28 27.26
C SER A 97 -6.17 -6.22 26.74
N LEU A 98 -7.25 -6.00 27.47
CA LEU A 98 -8.20 -4.91 27.20
C LEU A 98 -7.48 -3.56 27.12
N GLN A 99 -6.47 -3.33 27.97
CA GLN A 99 -5.64 -2.12 27.93
C GLN A 99 -4.92 -1.92 26.59
N GLY A 100 -4.40 -2.99 25.99
CA GLY A 100 -3.76 -2.91 24.67
C GLY A 100 -4.74 -2.46 23.57
N VAL A 101 -6.00 -2.93 23.64
CA VAL A 101 -7.06 -2.50 22.71
C VAL A 101 -7.43 -1.03 22.94
N GLU A 102 -7.51 -0.60 24.20
CA GLU A 102 -7.78 0.80 24.54
C GLU A 102 -6.68 1.75 24.05
N GLU A 103 -5.42 1.35 24.16
CA GLU A 103 -4.29 2.11 23.63
C GLU A 103 -4.32 2.18 22.11
N GLY A 104 -4.62 1.06 21.44
CA GLY A 104 -4.84 1.02 19.99
C GLY A 104 -5.96 1.95 19.54
N ALA A 105 -7.09 1.94 20.26
CA ALA A 105 -8.25 2.77 19.96
C ALA A 105 -7.96 4.29 20.04
N ARG A 106 -7.01 4.73 20.88
CA ARG A 106 -6.67 6.16 21.02
C ARG A 106 -6.15 6.79 19.74
N LYS A 107 -5.46 6.02 18.89
CA LYS A 107 -4.94 6.50 17.59
C LYS A 107 -6.07 6.94 16.65
N PHE A 108 -7.26 6.36 16.80
CA PHE A 108 -8.40 6.58 15.92
C PHE A 108 -9.41 7.58 16.46
N ALA A 109 -9.07 8.28 17.56
CA ALA A 109 -9.94 9.29 18.15
C ALA A 109 -10.24 10.47 17.22
N LEU A 110 -9.49 10.68 16.12
CA LEU A 110 -9.80 11.73 15.15
C LEU A 110 -10.79 11.27 14.06
N TYR A 111 -11.09 9.97 13.97
CA TYR A 111 -11.88 9.36 12.90
C TYR A 111 -13.21 8.81 13.43
N PHE A 112 -13.94 9.64 14.18
CA PHE A 112 -15.24 9.27 14.76
C PHE A 112 -16.34 9.02 13.72
N ASP A 113 -16.20 9.59 12.54
CA ASP A 113 -17.11 9.37 11.42
C ASP A 113 -17.04 7.94 10.86
N TRP A 114 -15.97 7.20 11.15
CA TRP A 114 -15.82 5.82 10.68
C TRP A 114 -16.68 4.85 11.51
N PRO A 115 -17.49 3.99 10.86
CA PRO A 115 -18.36 3.04 11.57
C PRO A 115 -17.57 2.02 12.39
N GLU A 116 -16.39 1.61 11.92
CA GLU A 116 -15.51 0.67 12.63
C GLU A 116 -14.99 1.27 13.94
N THR A 117 -14.73 2.59 13.98
CA THR A 117 -14.36 3.30 15.21
C THR A 117 -15.52 3.30 16.21
N GLN A 118 -16.77 3.46 15.76
CA GLN A 118 -17.93 3.40 16.65
C GLN A 118 -18.14 2.00 17.21
N ARG A 119 -17.98 0.96 16.37
CA ARG A 119 -18.02 -0.43 16.81
C ARG A 119 -16.92 -0.75 17.84
N LEU A 120 -15.70 -0.26 17.62
CA LEU A 120 -14.61 -0.45 18.58
C LEU A 120 -14.92 0.22 19.93
N ARG A 121 -15.55 1.40 19.91
CA ARG A 121 -15.94 2.12 21.13
C ARG A 121 -17.06 1.43 21.89
N SER A 122 -18.12 0.99 21.21
CA SER A 122 -19.22 0.24 21.85
C SER A 122 -18.70 -1.07 22.44
N LEU A 123 -17.87 -1.80 21.70
CA LEU A 123 -17.20 -3.01 22.17
C LEU A 123 -16.36 -2.76 23.42
N LEU A 124 -15.55 -1.70 23.47
CA LEU A 124 -14.75 -1.36 24.64
C LEU A 124 -15.60 -1.01 25.87
N VAL A 125 -16.74 -0.35 25.67
CA VAL A 125 -17.68 -0.05 26.78
C VAL A 125 -18.27 -1.34 27.34
N VAL A 126 -18.71 -2.26 26.48
CA VAL A 126 -19.26 -3.56 26.90
C VAL A 126 -18.17 -4.41 27.56
N ALA A 127 -16.98 -4.50 26.96
CA ALA A 127 -15.86 -5.27 27.49
C ALA A 127 -15.44 -4.78 28.89
N ARG A 128 -15.36 -3.46 29.11
CA ARG A 128 -15.11 -2.91 30.45
C ARG A 128 -16.19 -3.34 31.43
N GLN A 129 -17.46 -3.23 31.06
CA GLN A 129 -18.56 -3.59 31.95
C GLN A 129 -18.52 -5.07 32.36
N GLU A 130 -18.22 -5.97 31.42
CA GLU A 130 -18.12 -7.41 31.67
C GLU A 130 -16.87 -7.75 32.51
N GLU A 131 -15.73 -7.09 32.28
CA GLU A 131 -14.51 -7.24 33.09
C GLU A 131 -14.76 -6.81 34.54
N HIS A 132 -15.47 -5.69 34.76
CA HIS A 132 -15.85 -5.24 36.12
C HIS A 132 -16.81 -6.23 36.82
N GLN A 133 -17.57 -7.00 36.06
CA GLN A 133 -18.44 -8.07 36.57
C GLN A 133 -17.72 -9.41 36.74
N GLY A 134 -16.42 -9.49 36.41
CA GLY A 134 -15.61 -10.71 36.50
C GLY A 134 -15.96 -11.78 35.47
N ARG A 135 -16.58 -11.39 34.35
CA ARG A 135 -16.94 -12.30 33.23
C ARG A 135 -15.79 -12.38 32.23
N ASP A 136 -15.79 -13.43 31.41
CA ASP A 136 -14.78 -13.62 30.38
C ASP A 136 -14.96 -12.63 29.23
N VAL A 137 -13.94 -11.82 28.98
CA VAL A 137 -13.91 -10.80 27.93
C VAL A 137 -13.02 -11.19 26.75
N THR A 138 -12.47 -12.41 26.73
CA THR A 138 -11.47 -12.84 25.74
C THR A 138 -11.97 -12.68 24.31
N ALA A 139 -13.23 -13.04 24.04
CA ALA A 139 -13.84 -12.87 22.72
C ALA A 139 -14.00 -11.39 22.31
N LEU A 140 -14.39 -10.52 23.25
CA LEU A 140 -14.52 -9.08 22.99
C LEU A 140 -13.16 -8.43 22.76
N VAL A 141 -12.16 -8.77 23.57
CA VAL A 141 -10.79 -8.28 23.38
C VAL A 141 -10.26 -8.71 22.02
N GLN A 142 -10.55 -9.95 21.58
CA GLN A 142 -10.16 -10.44 20.26
C GLN A 142 -10.80 -9.62 19.13
N GLU A 143 -12.13 -9.47 19.15
CA GLU A 143 -12.84 -8.66 18.13
C GLU A 143 -12.33 -7.21 18.13
N GLY A 144 -12.05 -6.64 19.31
CA GLY A 144 -11.46 -5.31 19.41
C GLY A 144 -10.07 -5.19 18.77
N GLN A 145 -9.23 -6.21 18.89
CA GLN A 145 -7.92 -6.26 18.22
C GLN A 145 -8.05 -6.34 16.70
N ASP A 146 -8.98 -7.16 16.21
CA ASP A 146 -9.21 -7.30 14.78
C ASP A 146 -9.73 -5.99 14.17
N LEU A 147 -10.60 -5.27 14.88
CA LEU A 147 -11.04 -3.92 14.51
C LEU A 147 -9.89 -2.91 14.50
N VAL A 148 -8.99 -2.94 15.50
CA VAL A 148 -7.80 -2.08 15.50
C VAL A 148 -6.92 -2.36 14.28
N ALA A 149 -6.66 -3.63 13.95
CA ALA A 149 -5.87 -4.00 12.76
C ALA A 149 -6.56 -3.56 11.46
N GLN A 150 -7.88 -3.68 11.36
CA GLN A 150 -8.66 -3.18 10.23
C GLN A 150 -8.54 -1.65 10.09
N LEU A 151 -8.65 -0.91 11.20
CA LEU A 151 -8.51 0.54 11.23
C LEU A 151 -7.08 0.99 10.86
N GLU A 152 -6.05 0.29 11.33
CA GLU A 152 -4.65 0.58 10.99
C GLU A 152 -4.39 0.43 9.48
N ARG A 153 -4.87 -0.67 8.88
CA ARG A 153 -4.80 -0.90 7.44
C ARG A 153 -5.54 0.19 6.65
N ARG A 154 -6.78 0.51 7.03
CA ARG A 154 -7.57 1.56 6.38
C ARG A 154 -6.86 2.92 6.44
N LEU A 155 -6.24 3.24 7.59
CA LEU A 155 -5.45 4.45 7.75
C LEU A 155 -4.22 4.46 6.83
N GLN A 156 -3.45 3.36 6.78
CA GLN A 156 -2.29 3.25 5.90
C GLN A 156 -2.65 3.38 4.42
N GLU A 157 -3.71 2.70 3.97
CA GLU A 157 -4.22 2.81 2.60
C GLU A 157 -4.63 4.26 2.25
N SER A 158 -5.27 4.94 3.20
CA SER A 158 -5.71 6.33 3.03
C SER A 158 -4.54 7.31 3.02
N LEU A 159 -3.50 7.07 3.83
CA LEU A 159 -2.28 7.88 3.88
C LEU A 159 -1.47 7.75 2.58
N VAL A 160 -1.45 6.56 1.97
CA VAL A 160 -0.82 6.37 0.66
C VAL A 160 -1.58 7.14 -0.41
N ALA A 161 -2.91 7.12 -0.39
CA ALA A 161 -3.73 7.92 -1.30
C ALA A 161 -3.50 9.43 -1.10
N GLN A 162 -3.48 9.91 0.14
CA GLN A 162 -3.20 11.31 0.46
C GLN A 162 -1.79 11.74 0.00
N ALA A 163 -0.78 10.86 0.14
CA ALA A 163 0.57 11.14 -0.35
C ALA A 163 0.63 11.29 -1.88
N GLN A 164 -0.09 10.42 -2.60
CA GLN A 164 -0.21 10.51 -4.05
C GLN A 164 -0.88 11.82 -4.47
N ASP A 165 -2.00 12.16 -3.83
CA ASP A 165 -2.71 13.42 -4.05
C ASP A 165 -1.81 14.64 -3.81
N LEU A 166 -1.03 14.62 -2.71
CA LEU A 166 -0.09 15.68 -2.38
C LEU A 166 1.00 15.84 -3.45
N ALA A 167 1.52 14.73 -3.98
CA ALA A 167 2.51 14.75 -5.06
C ALA A 167 1.93 15.31 -6.37
N GLU A 168 0.66 15.02 -6.67
CA GLU A 168 -0.05 15.59 -7.82
C GLU A 168 -0.29 17.09 -7.65
N MET A 169 -0.78 17.51 -6.48
CA MET A 169 -1.03 18.91 -6.14
C MET A 169 0.25 19.75 -6.20
N ARG A 170 1.37 19.26 -5.68
CA ARG A 170 2.68 19.94 -5.76
C ARG A 170 3.14 20.19 -7.19
N ALA A 171 2.98 19.19 -8.05
CA ALA A 171 3.36 19.34 -9.45
C ALA A 171 2.45 20.31 -10.20
N ALA A 172 1.13 20.28 -9.92
CA ALA A 172 0.20 21.25 -10.48
C ALA A 172 0.50 22.67 -9.97
N PHE A 173 0.80 22.83 -8.68
CA PHE A 173 1.18 24.10 -8.07
C PHE A 173 2.39 24.74 -8.75
N ALA A 174 3.42 23.95 -9.06
CA ALA A 174 4.62 24.44 -9.74
C ALA A 174 4.34 25.15 -11.09
N ARG A 175 3.24 24.79 -11.76
CA ARG A 175 2.79 25.41 -13.02
C ARG A 175 1.99 26.70 -12.80
N VAL A 176 1.20 26.77 -11.73
CA VAL A 176 0.30 27.91 -11.45
C VAL A 176 0.89 28.94 -10.49
N GLN A 177 2.01 28.64 -9.81
CA GLN A 177 2.63 29.54 -8.82
C GLN A 177 2.97 30.93 -9.38
N GLY A 178 3.27 31.03 -10.67
CA GLY A 178 3.57 32.29 -11.36
C GLY A 178 2.38 33.25 -11.49
N MET A 179 1.14 32.78 -11.29
CA MET A 179 -0.06 33.60 -11.40
C MET A 179 -0.24 34.59 -10.23
N GLY A 180 0.42 34.35 -9.09
CA GLY A 180 0.46 35.29 -7.95
C GLY A 180 -0.89 35.61 -7.27
N SER A 181 -1.95 34.85 -7.54
CA SER A 181 -3.31 35.14 -7.06
C SER A 181 -3.52 34.78 -5.57
N ARG A 182 -4.59 35.30 -4.96
CA ARG A 182 -4.99 34.91 -3.59
C ARG A 182 -5.28 33.42 -3.47
N GLU A 183 -5.80 32.80 -4.53
CA GLU A 183 -6.11 31.37 -4.58
C GLU A 183 -4.83 30.51 -4.64
N VAL A 184 -3.78 30.97 -5.33
CA VAL A 184 -2.47 30.32 -5.32
C VAL A 184 -1.89 30.27 -3.90
N ARG A 185 -1.93 31.39 -3.15
CA ARG A 185 -1.47 31.42 -1.75
C ARG A 185 -2.29 30.51 -0.83
N ARG A 186 -3.60 30.40 -1.07
CA ARG A 186 -4.47 29.47 -0.33
C ARG A 186 -4.10 28.02 -0.63
N LEU A 187 -3.85 27.68 -1.89
CA LEU A 187 -3.41 26.36 -2.29
C LEU A 187 -2.05 26.00 -1.66
N GLU A 188 -1.08 26.92 -1.67
CA GLU A 188 0.21 26.76 -0.98
C GLU A 188 0.05 26.45 0.51
N THR A 189 -0.84 27.20 1.19
CA THR A 189 -1.14 26.99 2.61
C THR A 189 -1.74 25.61 2.86
N LEU A 190 -2.70 25.18 2.04
CA LEU A 190 -3.31 23.86 2.15
C LEU A 190 -2.30 22.74 1.88
N ILE A 191 -1.45 22.88 0.87
CA ILE A 191 -0.37 21.92 0.58
C ILE A 191 0.56 21.79 1.80
N GLY A 192 0.92 22.90 2.44
CA GLY A 192 1.73 22.88 3.66
C GLY A 192 1.04 22.15 4.83
N GLN A 193 -0.26 22.40 5.04
CA GLN A 193 -1.04 21.72 6.08
C GLN A 193 -1.16 20.22 5.84
N ILE A 194 -1.42 19.81 4.58
CA ILE A 194 -1.55 18.39 4.21
C ILE A 194 -0.20 17.69 4.34
N ASP A 195 0.92 18.34 3.97
CA ASP A 195 2.26 17.78 4.13
C ASP A 195 2.64 17.58 5.60
N GLU A 196 2.35 18.56 6.45
CA GLU A 196 2.57 18.45 7.89
C GLU A 196 1.76 17.28 8.47
N ALA A 197 0.47 17.18 8.13
CA ALA A 197 -0.38 16.07 8.56
C ALA A 197 0.12 14.71 8.04
N GLN A 198 0.54 14.63 6.78
CA GLN A 198 1.13 13.43 6.18
C GLN A 198 2.38 12.99 6.95
N SER A 199 3.25 13.94 7.33
CA SER A 199 4.46 13.65 8.12
C SER A 199 4.14 13.12 9.52
N GLN A 200 3.00 13.53 10.08
CA GLN A 200 2.49 13.08 11.38
C GLN A 200 1.64 11.78 11.27
N GLY A 201 1.40 11.28 10.06
CA GLY A 201 0.55 10.10 9.83
C GLY A 201 -0.94 10.36 10.08
N THR A 202 -1.41 11.60 9.89
CA THR A 202 -2.81 11.99 10.07
C THR A 202 -3.48 12.32 8.74
N LEU A 203 -4.77 12.02 8.63
CA LEU A 203 -5.57 12.29 7.43
C LEU A 203 -6.28 13.64 7.52
N LEU A 204 -6.27 14.38 6.42
CA LEU A 204 -6.98 15.65 6.25
C LEU A 204 -7.86 15.62 4.98
N PRO A 205 -8.92 14.78 4.95
CA PRO A 205 -9.69 14.54 3.73
C PRO A 205 -10.39 15.81 3.22
N ALA A 206 -10.86 16.68 4.11
CA ALA A 206 -11.54 17.92 3.73
C ALA A 206 -10.56 18.95 3.13
N GLU A 207 -9.34 19.02 3.64
CA GLU A 207 -8.27 19.87 3.13
C GLU A 207 -7.79 19.39 1.77
N VAL A 208 -7.59 18.08 1.60
CA VAL A 208 -7.25 17.45 0.31
C VAL A 208 -8.30 17.78 -0.74
N GLU A 209 -9.59 17.63 -0.42
CA GLU A 209 -10.67 17.93 -1.36
C GLU A 209 -10.73 19.43 -1.71
N ARG A 210 -10.56 20.32 -0.72
CA ARG A 210 -10.46 21.78 -0.99
C ARG A 210 -9.28 22.12 -1.88
N ALA A 211 -8.12 21.51 -1.64
CA ALA A 211 -6.91 21.73 -2.40
C ALA A 211 -7.03 21.19 -3.84
N ARG A 212 -7.67 20.04 -4.05
CA ARG A 212 -8.01 19.51 -5.39
C ARG A 212 -8.91 20.46 -6.17
N ASN A 213 -10.00 20.94 -5.56
CA ASN A 213 -10.93 21.88 -6.20
C ASN A 213 -10.24 23.21 -6.59
N LEU A 214 -9.37 23.73 -5.72
CA LEU A 214 -8.55 24.92 -6.04
C LEU A 214 -7.54 24.64 -7.16
N THR A 215 -6.89 23.48 -7.15
CA THR A 215 -5.94 23.07 -8.18
C THR A 215 -6.62 22.99 -9.55
N PHE A 216 -7.80 22.37 -9.63
CA PHE A 216 -8.61 22.33 -10.85
C PHE A 216 -8.97 23.73 -11.34
N SER A 217 -9.48 24.58 -10.43
CA SER A 217 -9.91 25.95 -10.76
C SER A 217 -8.75 26.79 -11.30
N LEU A 218 -7.58 26.71 -10.68
CA LEU A 218 -6.36 27.41 -11.10
C LEU A 218 -5.83 26.88 -12.45
N ARG A 219 -5.81 25.56 -12.68
CA ARG A 219 -5.41 24.97 -13.96
C ARG A 219 -6.35 25.41 -15.09
N LYS A 220 -7.67 25.38 -14.83
CA LYS A 220 -8.69 25.86 -15.78
C LYS A 220 -8.50 27.34 -16.11
N LEU A 221 -8.24 28.17 -15.10
CA LEU A 221 -7.95 29.59 -15.30
C LEU A 221 -6.68 29.80 -16.13
N LEU A 222 -5.60 29.05 -15.87
CA LEU A 222 -4.36 29.13 -16.64
C LEU A 222 -4.59 28.81 -18.12
N GLU A 223 -5.22 27.67 -18.43
CA GLU A 223 -5.50 27.29 -19.82
C GLU A 223 -6.46 28.30 -20.50
N SER A 224 -7.47 28.81 -19.79
CA SER A 224 -8.39 29.82 -20.33
C SER A 224 -7.77 31.22 -20.49
N SER A 225 -6.74 31.55 -19.71
CA SER A 225 -6.06 32.84 -19.76
C SER A 225 -4.95 32.86 -20.81
N VAL A 226 -4.28 31.74 -21.08
CA VAL A 226 -3.34 31.59 -22.20
C VAL A 226 -4.05 31.85 -23.54
N VAL A 227 -5.35 31.57 -23.62
CA VAL A 227 -6.20 31.87 -24.78
C VAL A 227 -6.46 33.37 -24.97
N GLN A 228 -6.38 34.20 -23.92
CA GLN A 228 -6.62 35.65 -24.03
C GLN A 228 -5.36 36.46 -24.37
N THR A 229 -4.16 35.94 -24.08
CA THR A 229 -2.91 36.72 -24.19
C THR A 229 -2.26 36.70 -25.59
N VAL A 230 -2.77 35.93 -26.54
CA VAL A 230 -2.20 35.84 -27.91
C VAL A 230 -2.83 36.82 -28.92
N GLY A 231 -3.83 37.64 -28.52
CA GLY A 231 -4.58 38.52 -29.42
C GLY A 231 -4.60 39.99 -29.04
N SER A 232 -3.45 40.67 -28.97
CA SER A 232 -3.44 42.14 -28.86
C SER A 232 -3.81 42.80 -30.21
N GLY A 233 -5.12 43.05 -30.43
CA GLY A 233 -5.58 44.10 -31.36
C GLY A 233 -6.52 43.72 -32.52
N ALA A 234 -7.04 42.49 -32.60
CA ALA A 234 -7.97 42.06 -33.66
C ALA A 234 -9.30 41.52 -33.05
N PRO A 235 -10.43 41.53 -33.79
CA PRO A 235 -11.72 40.99 -33.31
C PRO A 235 -11.55 39.57 -32.74
N PRO A 236 -12.36 39.16 -31.75
CA PRO A 236 -12.11 37.98 -30.94
C PRO A 236 -11.86 36.77 -31.84
N PRO A 237 -10.66 36.17 -31.82
CA PRO A 237 -10.42 34.95 -32.56
C PRO A 237 -11.30 33.83 -31.97
N GLU A 238 -11.79 32.94 -32.83
CA GLU A 238 -12.36 31.67 -32.40
C GLU A 238 -11.34 30.97 -31.49
N LEU A 239 -11.82 30.46 -30.35
CA LEU A 239 -11.02 29.78 -29.32
C LEU A 239 -10.10 28.72 -29.97
N ASP A 240 -8.83 28.69 -29.58
CA ASP A 240 -7.87 27.67 -30.02
C ASP A 240 -8.40 26.26 -29.70
N PRO A 241 -8.64 25.38 -30.70
CA PRO A 241 -9.23 24.06 -30.49
C PRO A 241 -8.39 23.18 -29.54
N ASP A 242 -7.07 23.37 -29.51
CA ASP A 242 -6.18 22.58 -28.64
C ASP A 242 -6.27 23.01 -27.17
N ALA A 243 -6.50 24.31 -26.91
CA ALA A 243 -6.75 24.81 -25.56
C ALA A 243 -8.13 24.38 -25.05
N GLN A 244 -9.15 24.38 -25.91
CA GLN A 244 -10.47 23.85 -25.57
C GLN A 244 -10.41 22.36 -25.23
N ALA A 245 -9.70 21.56 -26.02
CA ALA A 245 -9.52 20.13 -25.77
C ALA A 245 -8.86 19.87 -24.41
N ARG A 246 -7.85 20.68 -24.03
CA ARG A 246 -7.21 20.60 -22.70
C ARG A 246 -8.15 20.94 -21.57
N VAL A 247 -8.96 21.99 -21.70
CA VAL A 247 -9.96 22.36 -20.69
C VAL A 247 -11.03 21.26 -20.54
N LEU A 248 -11.51 20.69 -21.65
CA LEU A 248 -12.46 19.57 -21.61
C LEU A 248 -11.86 18.33 -20.95
N ALA A 249 -10.60 18.00 -21.24
CA ALA A 249 -9.90 16.90 -20.59
C ALA A 249 -9.77 17.11 -19.07
N LEU A 250 -9.46 18.34 -18.63
CA LEU A 250 -9.43 18.71 -17.21
C LEU A 250 -10.81 18.57 -16.56
N GLU A 251 -11.88 18.97 -17.24
CA GLU A 251 -13.25 18.83 -16.74
C GLU A 251 -13.68 17.36 -16.62
N GLN A 252 -13.31 16.52 -17.58
CA GLN A 252 -13.56 15.08 -17.54
C GLN A 252 -12.78 14.40 -16.42
N GLU A 253 -11.50 14.74 -16.24
CA GLU A 253 -10.66 14.24 -15.13
C GLU A 253 -11.28 14.63 -13.78
N HIS A 254 -11.69 15.88 -13.64
CA HIS A 254 -12.30 16.38 -12.42
C HIS A 254 -13.66 15.74 -12.12
N ALA A 255 -14.51 15.56 -13.13
CA ALA A 255 -15.79 14.88 -12.99
C ALA A 255 -15.61 13.42 -12.57
N ALA A 256 -14.62 12.72 -13.14
CA ALA A 256 -14.29 11.34 -12.76
C ALA A 256 -13.88 11.22 -11.29
N GLN A 257 -12.99 12.12 -10.85
CA GLN A 257 -12.53 12.17 -9.45
C GLN A 257 -13.69 12.46 -8.49
N GLN A 258 -14.54 13.44 -8.81
CA GLN A 258 -15.70 13.76 -7.99
C GLN A 258 -16.69 12.60 -7.92
N LEU A 259 -16.94 11.91 -9.03
CA LEU A 259 -17.85 10.76 -9.06
C LEU A 259 -17.32 9.58 -8.24
N ALA A 260 -16.00 9.32 -8.29
CA ALA A 260 -15.35 8.30 -7.46
C ALA A 260 -15.39 8.67 -5.96
N ALA A 261 -15.21 9.95 -5.62
CA ALA A 261 -15.36 10.44 -4.25
C ALA A 261 -16.79 10.25 -3.75
N LEU A 262 -17.79 10.60 -4.56
CA LEU A 262 -19.21 10.38 -4.21
C LEU A 262 -19.52 8.90 -3.99
N GLN A 263 -19.02 8.02 -4.84
CA GLN A 263 -19.21 6.57 -4.68
C GLN A 263 -18.67 6.07 -3.34
N ARG A 264 -17.49 6.55 -2.93
CA ARG A 264 -16.87 6.20 -1.65
C ARG A 264 -17.64 6.77 -0.47
N ASP A 265 -17.94 8.07 -0.51
CA ASP A 265 -18.50 8.79 0.63
C ASP A 265 -19.97 8.39 0.89
N PHE A 266 -20.69 7.98 -0.15
CA PHE A 266 -22.07 7.50 -0.07
C PHE A 266 -22.21 5.97 -0.21
N ALA A 267 -21.12 5.20 -0.08
CA ALA A 267 -21.18 3.74 -0.21
C ALA A 267 -22.28 3.08 0.66
N PRO A 268 -22.44 3.43 1.96
CA PRO A 268 -23.51 2.85 2.78
C PRO A 268 -24.94 3.18 2.31
N LEU A 269 -25.12 4.30 1.60
CA LEU A 269 -26.40 4.68 1.01
C LEU A 269 -26.66 3.90 -0.28
N LEU A 270 -25.64 3.81 -1.14
CA LEU A 270 -25.74 3.05 -2.40
C LEU A 270 -26.03 1.58 -2.12
N ASP A 271 -25.43 1.01 -1.08
CA ASP A 271 -25.70 -0.37 -0.65
C ASP A 271 -27.11 -0.56 -0.08
N ALA A 272 -27.70 0.49 0.51
CA ALA A 272 -29.08 0.46 1.02
C ALA A 272 -30.13 0.66 -0.09
N ARG A 273 -29.75 1.32 -1.19
CA ARG A 273 -30.65 1.81 -2.24
C ARG A 273 -30.19 1.35 -3.62
N PRO A 274 -30.65 0.17 -4.10
CA PRO A 274 -30.20 -0.39 -5.38
C PRO A 274 -30.57 0.49 -6.59
N ASP A 275 -31.63 1.29 -6.47
CA ASP A 275 -32.00 2.32 -7.45
C ASP A 275 -30.92 3.38 -7.62
N LEU A 276 -30.34 3.85 -6.51
CA LEU A 276 -29.25 4.82 -6.53
C LEU A 276 -27.93 4.20 -7.00
N GLN A 277 -27.66 2.94 -6.62
CA GLN A 277 -26.49 2.19 -7.09
C GLN A 277 -26.51 1.98 -8.62
N ALA A 278 -27.68 1.65 -9.18
CA ALA A 278 -27.85 1.53 -10.62
C ALA A 278 -27.58 2.88 -11.33
N ARG A 279 -28.07 3.99 -10.76
CA ARG A 279 -27.81 5.34 -11.30
C ARG A 279 -26.34 5.73 -11.20
N GLN A 280 -25.68 5.46 -10.07
CA GLN A 280 -24.23 5.65 -9.91
C GLN A 280 -23.46 4.89 -11.00
N SER A 281 -23.82 3.63 -11.24
CA SER A 281 -23.16 2.78 -12.23
C SER A 281 -23.32 3.35 -13.65
N GLN A 282 -24.52 3.84 -14.00
CA GLN A 282 -24.76 4.52 -15.28
C GLN A 282 -23.89 5.78 -15.46
N LEU A 283 -23.72 6.58 -14.41
CA LEU A 283 -22.85 7.75 -14.46
C LEU A 283 -21.38 7.35 -14.60
N VAL A 284 -20.94 6.28 -13.94
CA VAL A 284 -19.57 5.76 -14.07
C VAL A 284 -19.32 5.27 -15.50
N ASP A 285 -20.26 4.55 -16.10
CA ASP A 285 -20.14 4.10 -17.48
C ASP A 285 -20.21 5.26 -18.49
N GLY A 286 -21.07 6.25 -18.25
CA GLY A 286 -21.13 7.48 -19.04
C GLY A 286 -19.86 8.32 -18.95
N GLN A 287 -19.21 8.32 -17.78
CA GLN A 287 -17.93 9.00 -17.58
C GLN A 287 -16.84 8.33 -18.43
N ARG A 288 -16.79 6.99 -18.48
CA ARG A 288 -15.84 6.26 -19.33
C ARG A 288 -16.01 6.58 -20.82
N GLY A 289 -17.23 6.94 -21.22
CA GLY A 289 -17.55 7.46 -22.55
C GLY A 289 -17.25 8.95 -22.76
N GLY A 290 -16.79 9.68 -21.74
CA GLY A 290 -16.50 11.11 -21.82
C GLY A 290 -17.72 12.03 -21.87
N HIS A 291 -18.90 11.53 -21.46
CA HIS A 291 -20.18 12.24 -21.61
C HIS A 291 -20.68 12.90 -20.32
N VAL A 292 -20.03 12.66 -19.18
CA VAL A 292 -20.47 13.19 -17.88
C VAL A 292 -19.82 14.54 -17.60
N THR A 293 -20.66 15.50 -17.26
CA THR A 293 -20.27 16.88 -16.93
C THR A 293 -20.16 17.09 -15.42
N THR A 294 -19.39 18.10 -15.01
CA THR A 294 -19.29 18.49 -13.59
C THR A 294 -20.63 18.95 -13.00
N ALA A 295 -21.54 19.46 -13.84
CA ALA A 295 -22.89 19.86 -13.42
C ALA A 295 -23.74 18.64 -13.06
N GLU A 296 -23.73 17.60 -13.90
CA GLU A 296 -24.45 16.34 -13.63
C GLU A 296 -23.93 15.65 -12.35
N VAL A 297 -22.61 15.67 -12.12
CA VAL A 297 -22.03 15.16 -10.87
C VAL A 297 -22.49 15.99 -9.66
N GLY A 298 -22.61 17.32 -9.82
CA GLY A 298 -23.16 18.22 -8.81
C GLY A 298 -24.64 17.96 -8.48
N GLU A 299 -25.47 17.75 -9.50
CA GLU A 299 -26.88 17.37 -9.34
C GLU A 299 -27.01 16.01 -8.64
N TRP A 300 -26.19 15.04 -9.05
CA TRP A 300 -26.15 13.73 -8.44
C TRP A 300 -25.76 13.78 -6.96
N ARG A 301 -24.75 14.59 -6.60
CA ARG A 301 -24.42 14.87 -5.19
C ARG A 301 -25.62 15.40 -4.40
N GLY A 302 -26.39 16.32 -4.99
CA GLY A 302 -27.61 16.85 -4.37
C GLY A 302 -28.67 15.77 -4.12
N GLN A 303 -28.88 14.88 -5.09
CA GLN A 303 -29.80 13.74 -4.95
C GLN A 303 -29.36 12.76 -3.86
N LEU A 304 -28.06 12.45 -3.79
CA LEU A 304 -27.50 11.58 -2.76
C LEU A 304 -27.67 12.17 -1.35
N LEU A 305 -27.49 13.48 -1.19
CA LEU A 305 -27.69 14.14 0.11
C LEU A 305 -29.14 14.06 0.58
N LEU A 306 -30.11 14.33 -0.30
CA LEU A 306 -31.53 14.21 0.02
C LEU A 306 -31.91 12.77 0.37
N ALA A 307 -31.51 11.80 -0.45
CA ALA A 307 -31.79 10.39 -0.20
C ALA A 307 -31.12 9.88 1.09
N ARG A 308 -29.93 10.38 1.44
CA ARG A 308 -29.28 10.07 2.72
C ARG A 308 -30.15 10.49 3.90
N ASP A 309 -30.71 11.69 3.88
CA ASP A 309 -31.50 12.22 5.00
C ASP A 309 -32.83 11.46 5.14
N GLU A 310 -33.44 11.06 4.02
CA GLU A 310 -34.60 10.16 3.98
C GLU A 310 -34.28 8.81 4.63
N VAL A 311 -33.26 8.11 4.13
CA VAL A 311 -32.85 6.79 4.64
C VAL A 311 -32.40 6.85 6.09
N LEU A 312 -31.73 7.92 6.52
CA LEU A 312 -31.36 8.11 7.93
C LEU A 312 -32.59 8.19 8.84
N THR A 313 -33.66 8.84 8.38
CA THR A 313 -34.92 8.94 9.12
C THR A 313 -35.60 7.58 9.21
N GLU A 314 -35.66 6.84 8.11
CA GLU A 314 -36.19 5.47 8.07
C GLU A 314 -35.41 4.53 9.00
N GLN A 315 -34.08 4.58 8.95
CA GLN A 315 -33.21 3.75 9.78
C GLN A 315 -33.35 4.05 11.28
N ARG A 316 -33.54 5.32 11.67
CA ARG A 316 -33.82 5.67 13.07
C ARG A 316 -35.14 5.09 13.56
N ALA A 317 -36.18 5.10 12.72
CA ALA A 317 -37.47 4.50 13.06
C ALA A 317 -37.36 2.96 13.15
N ALA A 318 -36.67 2.33 12.20
CA ALA A 318 -36.42 0.89 12.21
C ALA A 318 -35.61 0.47 13.44
N PHE A 319 -34.56 1.22 13.79
CA PHE A 319 -33.74 0.98 14.98
C PHE A 319 -34.58 0.99 16.26
N ALA A 320 -35.45 1.99 16.44
CA ALA A 320 -36.29 2.07 17.64
C ALA A 320 -37.20 0.85 17.81
N ASN A 321 -37.71 0.29 16.70
CA ASN A 321 -38.50 -0.95 16.73
C ASN A 321 -37.63 -2.17 17.09
N LEU A 322 -36.46 -2.32 16.46
CA LEU A 322 -35.54 -3.43 16.72
C LEU A 322 -34.99 -3.40 18.14
N GLU A 323 -34.66 -2.21 18.65
CA GLU A 323 -34.21 -2.00 20.03
C GLU A 323 -35.25 -2.49 21.03
N ALA A 324 -36.53 -2.12 20.82
CA ALA A 324 -37.62 -2.58 21.68
C ALA A 324 -37.82 -4.11 21.63
N GLN A 325 -37.66 -4.73 20.46
CA GLN A 325 -37.81 -6.16 20.27
C GLN A 325 -36.66 -6.97 20.88
N LEU A 326 -35.42 -6.48 20.74
CA LEU A 326 -34.21 -7.18 21.17
C LEU A 326 -33.82 -6.90 22.62
N GLN A 327 -34.39 -5.87 23.26
CA GLN A 327 -34.12 -5.52 24.65
C GLN A 327 -34.18 -6.71 25.63
N PRO A 328 -35.17 -7.63 25.56
CA PRO A 328 -35.25 -8.78 26.47
C PRO A 328 -34.06 -9.75 26.33
N HIS A 329 -33.40 -9.78 25.18
CA HIS A 329 -32.27 -10.66 24.87
C HIS A 329 -30.91 -10.07 25.27
N THR A 330 -30.89 -8.88 25.87
CA THR A 330 -29.65 -8.18 26.28
C THR A 330 -29.17 -8.57 27.69
N GLU A 331 -30.03 -9.16 28.53
CA GLU A 331 -29.74 -9.40 29.94
C GLU A 331 -29.13 -10.77 30.21
N SER A 332 -29.53 -11.80 29.46
CA SER A 332 -29.12 -13.19 29.68
C SER A 332 -29.14 -14.00 28.39
N GLY A 333 -28.27 -15.02 28.31
CA GLY A 333 -28.07 -15.87 27.13
C GLY A 333 -26.73 -15.65 26.44
N ASP A 334 -26.32 -16.64 25.65
CA ASP A 334 -24.99 -16.68 25.01
C ASP A 334 -24.75 -15.50 24.03
N LEU A 335 -25.82 -14.92 23.49
CA LEU A 335 -25.78 -13.79 22.56
C LEU A 335 -25.91 -12.41 23.20
N ALA A 336 -26.15 -12.33 24.51
CA ALA A 336 -26.50 -11.07 25.18
C ALA A 336 -25.42 -9.99 25.02
N MET A 337 -24.14 -10.36 25.00
CA MET A 337 -23.04 -9.41 24.76
C MET A 337 -23.04 -8.90 23.31
N GLY A 338 -23.18 -9.79 22.33
CA GLY A 338 -23.19 -9.42 20.91
C GLY A 338 -24.35 -8.49 20.55
N VAL A 339 -25.56 -8.80 21.05
CA VAL A 339 -26.75 -7.95 20.85
C VAL A 339 -26.54 -6.56 21.46
N ARG A 340 -25.95 -6.47 22.66
CA ARG A 340 -25.63 -5.17 23.29
C ARG A 340 -24.63 -4.37 22.47
N VAL A 341 -23.53 -4.98 22.01
CA VAL A 341 -22.53 -4.32 21.17
C VAL A 341 -23.17 -3.81 19.87
N LEU A 342 -24.00 -4.61 19.20
CA LEU A 342 -24.66 -4.21 17.95
C LEU A 342 -25.68 -3.09 18.16
N LEU A 343 -26.52 -3.16 19.19
CA LEU A 343 -27.47 -2.10 19.54
C LEU A 343 -26.74 -0.79 19.86
N ASP A 344 -25.68 -0.84 20.67
CA ASP A 344 -24.89 0.34 21.01
C ASP A 344 -24.17 0.93 19.78
N THR A 345 -23.66 0.07 18.90
CA THR A 345 -23.01 0.49 17.63
C THR A 345 -24.00 1.21 16.72
N ALA A 346 -25.18 0.64 16.51
CA ALA A 346 -26.24 1.25 15.71
C ALA A 346 -26.71 2.57 16.34
N ARG A 347 -26.93 2.60 17.66
CA ARG A 347 -27.32 3.81 18.39
C ARG A 347 -26.31 4.94 18.22
N GLN A 348 -25.02 4.66 18.42
CA GLN A 348 -23.95 5.66 18.28
C GLN A 348 -23.81 6.16 16.83
N THR A 349 -23.86 5.25 15.86
CA THR A 349 -23.76 5.59 14.43
C THR A 349 -24.90 6.52 13.99
N LEU A 350 -26.14 6.19 14.36
CA LEU A 350 -27.33 6.99 14.04
C LEU A 350 -27.36 8.34 14.80
N ALA A 351 -26.83 8.38 16.02
CA ALA A 351 -26.71 9.60 16.81
C ALA A 351 -25.74 10.62 16.19
N LEU A 352 -24.68 10.14 15.53
CA LEU A 352 -23.74 10.95 14.75
C LEU A 352 -24.32 11.38 13.39
N GLY A 353 -25.50 10.89 13.02
CA GLY A 353 -26.12 11.18 11.72
C GLY A 353 -25.59 10.34 10.57
N ASN A 354 -24.90 9.23 10.85
CA ASN A 354 -24.43 8.29 9.85
C ASN A 354 -25.45 7.16 9.63
N LEU A 355 -25.39 6.53 8.46
CA LEU A 355 -26.23 5.37 8.16
C LEU A 355 -25.66 4.13 8.87
N ALA A 356 -26.52 3.40 9.58
CA ALA A 356 -26.19 2.16 10.27
C ALA A 356 -26.68 0.93 9.50
N THR A 357 -26.67 0.99 8.16
CA THR A 357 -27.29 0.02 7.24
C THR A 357 -26.94 -1.42 7.58
N ASP A 358 -25.65 -1.73 7.77
CA ASP A 358 -25.21 -3.11 8.04
C ASP A 358 -25.55 -3.57 9.45
N ALA A 359 -25.39 -2.71 10.45
CA ALA A 359 -25.76 -3.03 11.83
C ALA A 359 -27.27 -3.27 11.98
N LEU A 360 -28.09 -2.51 11.25
CA LEU A 360 -29.54 -2.70 11.24
C LEU A 360 -29.96 -3.97 10.51
N ARG A 361 -29.27 -4.34 9.42
CA ARG A 361 -29.47 -5.63 8.76
C ARG A 361 -29.16 -6.78 9.72
N GLU A 362 -28.01 -6.73 10.40
CA GLU A 362 -27.61 -7.75 11.37
C GLU A 362 -28.58 -7.84 12.57
N LEU A 363 -29.05 -6.71 13.09
CA LEU A 363 -30.08 -6.67 14.14
C LEU A 363 -31.43 -7.21 13.68
N HIS A 364 -31.84 -6.90 12.44
CA HIS A 364 -33.08 -7.41 11.87
C HIS A 364 -33.02 -8.94 11.71
N ASP A 365 -31.95 -9.44 11.10
CA ASP A 365 -31.72 -10.87 10.91
C ASP A 365 -31.71 -11.61 12.27
N MET A 366 -31.07 -11.03 13.30
CA MET A 366 -31.07 -11.56 14.66
C MET A 366 -32.48 -11.55 15.30
N SER A 367 -33.28 -10.51 15.03
CA SER A 367 -34.64 -10.42 15.57
C SER A 367 -35.57 -11.47 14.96
N GLU A 368 -35.42 -11.78 13.66
CA GLU A 368 -36.21 -12.80 12.98
C GLU A 368 -35.89 -14.20 13.53
N THR A 369 -34.62 -14.52 13.80
CA THR A 369 -34.24 -15.84 14.35
C THR A 369 -34.65 -16.03 15.80
N LEU A 370 -34.64 -14.97 16.61
CA LEU A 370 -35.09 -15.03 18.00
C LEU A 370 -36.63 -15.05 18.13
N GLY A 371 -37.36 -14.51 17.14
CA GLY A 371 -38.82 -14.41 17.13
C GLY A 371 -39.58 -15.74 17.06
N ASP A 372 -38.94 -16.82 16.58
CA ASP A 372 -39.57 -18.15 16.42
C ASP A 372 -39.66 -18.98 17.72
N GLY A 373 -39.21 -18.45 18.86
CA GLY A 373 -39.46 -19.05 20.18
C GLY A 373 -38.66 -20.31 20.52
N HIS A 374 -37.74 -20.74 19.66
CA HIS A 374 -36.66 -21.68 20.00
C HIS A 374 -35.33 -21.15 19.47
N VAL A 375 -34.44 -20.79 20.41
CA VAL A 375 -33.05 -20.47 20.12
C VAL A 375 -32.34 -21.78 19.79
N ASP A 376 -32.40 -22.20 18.52
CA ASP A 376 -31.53 -23.27 18.05
C ASP A 376 -30.14 -22.66 17.80
N GLY A 377 -29.18 -22.96 18.67
CA GLY A 377 -27.80 -22.48 18.55
C GLY A 377 -27.16 -22.85 17.21
N SER A 378 -27.59 -23.96 16.58
CA SER A 378 -27.14 -24.35 15.24
C SER A 378 -27.64 -23.37 14.19
N ARG A 379 -28.92 -22.97 14.27
CA ARG A 379 -29.54 -22.04 13.31
C ARG A 379 -28.91 -20.64 13.40
N LEU A 380 -28.58 -20.19 14.61
CA LEU A 380 -27.83 -18.95 14.82
C LEU A 380 -26.40 -19.02 14.28
N ALA A 381 -25.70 -20.14 14.47
CA ALA A 381 -24.37 -20.34 13.92
C ALA A 381 -24.38 -20.29 12.38
N THR A 382 -25.35 -20.95 11.74
CA THR A 382 -25.56 -20.91 10.29
C THR A 382 -25.88 -19.49 9.79
N GLN A 383 -26.70 -18.73 10.54
CA GLN A 383 -26.99 -17.33 10.20
C GLN A 383 -25.75 -16.44 10.27
N GLN A 384 -24.95 -16.57 11.34
CA GLN A 384 -23.70 -15.83 11.47
C GLN A 384 -22.72 -16.20 10.35
N GLU A 385 -22.64 -17.48 9.99
CA GLU A 385 -21.80 -17.94 8.90
C GLU A 385 -22.27 -17.38 7.53
N LEU A 386 -23.58 -17.31 7.28
CA LEU A 386 -24.12 -16.64 6.10
C LEU A 386 -23.74 -15.16 6.05
N LEU A 387 -23.87 -14.44 7.18
CA LEU A 387 -23.49 -13.03 7.29
C LEU A 387 -21.99 -12.82 7.07
N ASP A 388 -21.15 -13.69 7.62
CA ASP A 388 -19.70 -13.67 7.40
C ASP A 388 -19.35 -13.89 5.92
N LEU A 389 -20.02 -14.84 5.27
CA LEU A 389 -19.83 -15.13 3.86
C LEU A 389 -20.26 -13.95 3.00
N GLU A 390 -21.42 -13.34 3.27
CA GLU A 390 -21.88 -12.15 2.57
C GLU A 390 -20.95 -10.96 2.73
N ARG A 391 -20.47 -10.69 3.95
CA ARG A 391 -19.50 -9.63 4.22
C ARG A 391 -18.21 -9.85 3.44
N SER A 392 -17.73 -11.09 3.42
CA SER A 392 -16.51 -11.47 2.70
C SER A 392 -16.67 -11.37 1.18
N VAL A 393 -17.83 -11.78 0.65
CA VAL A 393 -18.15 -11.66 -0.79
C VAL A 393 -18.23 -10.19 -1.21
N ARG A 394 -18.85 -9.32 -0.40
CA ARG A 394 -18.90 -7.87 -0.68
C ARG A 394 -17.53 -7.21 -0.67
N ALA A 395 -16.61 -7.70 0.16
CA ALA A 395 -15.23 -7.22 0.17
C ALA A 395 -14.44 -7.61 -1.10
N LEU A 396 -14.93 -8.57 -1.90
CA LEU A 396 -14.32 -9.03 -3.16
C LEU A 396 -15.27 -8.82 -4.35
N PRO A 397 -15.19 -7.67 -5.06
CA PRO A 397 -16.03 -7.38 -6.22
C PRO A 397 -16.02 -8.47 -7.30
N ALA A 398 -14.87 -9.12 -7.52
CA ALA A 398 -14.72 -10.20 -8.49
C ALA A 398 -15.58 -11.45 -8.16
N ALA A 399 -15.84 -11.68 -6.86
CA ALA A 399 -16.61 -12.82 -6.39
C ALA A 399 -18.13 -12.58 -6.42
N MET A 400 -18.55 -11.31 -6.37
CA MET A 400 -19.97 -10.93 -6.24
C MET A 400 -20.84 -11.49 -7.37
N ALA A 401 -20.41 -11.35 -8.63
CA ALA A 401 -21.22 -11.76 -9.78
C ALA A 401 -21.60 -13.26 -9.79
N GLU A 402 -20.76 -14.10 -9.20
CA GLU A 402 -20.98 -15.55 -9.13
C GLU A 402 -21.64 -15.98 -7.82
N LEU A 403 -21.24 -15.39 -6.69
CA LEU A 403 -21.72 -15.79 -5.35
C LEU A 403 -23.03 -15.13 -4.92
N GLU A 404 -23.36 -13.94 -5.40
CA GLU A 404 -24.61 -13.25 -5.05
C GLU A 404 -25.89 -14.07 -5.32
N PRO A 405 -26.09 -14.67 -6.52
CA PRO A 405 -27.29 -15.49 -6.77
C PRO A 405 -27.31 -16.76 -5.91
N LEU A 406 -26.15 -17.32 -5.56
CA LEU A 406 -26.04 -18.51 -4.71
C LEU A 406 -26.33 -18.18 -3.23
N LEU A 407 -25.85 -17.03 -2.76
CA LEU A 407 -26.17 -16.47 -1.45
C LEU A 407 -27.66 -16.16 -1.31
N ALA A 408 -28.28 -15.57 -2.34
CA ALA A 408 -29.72 -15.34 -2.37
C ALA A 408 -30.52 -16.65 -2.25
N GLN A 409 -30.08 -17.71 -2.93
CA GLN A 409 -30.69 -19.03 -2.79
C GLN A 409 -30.49 -19.64 -1.39
N ALA A 410 -29.28 -19.55 -0.83
CA ALA A 410 -28.99 -20.05 0.51
C ALA A 410 -29.85 -19.35 1.58
N ARG A 411 -30.00 -18.02 1.47
CA ARG A 411 -30.92 -17.23 2.33
C ARG A 411 -32.36 -17.67 2.18
N ALA A 412 -32.85 -17.85 0.96
CA ALA A 412 -34.23 -18.26 0.72
C ALA A 412 -34.53 -19.64 1.34
N ARG A 413 -33.57 -20.57 1.29
CA ARG A 413 -33.66 -21.88 1.93
C ARG A 413 -33.64 -21.77 3.46
N PHE A 414 -32.72 -20.99 4.00
CA PHE A 414 -32.66 -20.73 5.45
C PHE A 414 -33.94 -20.10 6.00
N ALA A 415 -34.53 -19.16 5.26
CA ALA A 415 -35.81 -18.53 5.61
C ALA A 415 -36.99 -19.54 5.56
N GLN A 416 -36.91 -20.56 4.71
CA GLN A 416 -37.88 -21.66 4.65
C GLN A 416 -37.70 -22.71 5.76
N GLY A 417 -36.64 -22.59 6.57
CA GLY A 417 -36.31 -23.53 7.64
C GLY A 417 -35.41 -24.69 7.22
N ASP A 418 -34.86 -24.67 6.00
CA ASP A 418 -33.83 -25.63 5.57
C ASP A 418 -32.45 -25.22 6.09
N ASP A 419 -31.56 -26.19 6.34
CA ASP A 419 -30.13 -25.93 6.58
C ASP A 419 -29.36 -25.85 5.24
N PRO A 420 -28.92 -24.67 4.79
CA PRO A 420 -28.14 -24.55 3.56
C PRO A 420 -26.72 -25.12 3.72
N GLU A 421 -26.24 -25.86 2.72
CA GLU A 421 -24.84 -26.27 2.66
C GLU A 421 -23.95 -25.07 2.30
N LEU A 422 -23.20 -24.54 3.28
CA LEU A 422 -22.34 -23.35 3.09
C LEU A 422 -20.92 -23.67 2.61
N ALA A 423 -20.44 -24.90 2.83
CA ALA A 423 -19.07 -25.30 2.47
C ALA A 423 -18.70 -25.11 0.98
N PRO A 424 -19.61 -25.36 0.00
CA PRO A 424 -19.33 -25.06 -1.41
C PRO A 424 -19.16 -23.56 -1.68
N LEU A 425 -19.93 -22.71 -1.00
CA LEU A 425 -19.85 -21.25 -1.13
C LEU A 425 -18.51 -20.72 -0.60
N TRP A 426 -18.07 -21.23 0.56
CA TRP A 426 -16.74 -20.91 1.10
C TRP A 426 -15.62 -21.34 0.17
N THR A 427 -15.71 -22.55 -0.41
CA THR A 427 -14.69 -23.03 -1.35
C THR A 427 -14.59 -22.14 -2.59
N LEU A 428 -15.74 -21.66 -3.09
CA LEU A 428 -15.78 -20.73 -4.22
C LEU A 428 -15.23 -19.35 -3.83
N LEU A 429 -15.58 -18.83 -2.66
CA LEU A 429 -15.03 -17.58 -2.13
C LEU A 429 -13.51 -17.65 -1.96
N GLU A 430 -12.99 -18.73 -1.38
CA GLU A 430 -11.54 -18.93 -1.18
C GLU A 430 -10.78 -19.01 -2.51
N ARG A 431 -11.40 -19.53 -3.57
CA ARG A 431 -10.83 -19.48 -4.93
C ARG A 431 -10.70 -18.04 -5.42
N HIS A 432 -11.71 -17.20 -5.19
CA HIS A 432 -11.68 -15.77 -5.55
C HIS A 432 -10.67 -14.99 -4.69
N MET A 433 -10.56 -15.31 -3.40
CA MET A 433 -9.52 -14.77 -2.51
C MET A 433 -8.11 -15.13 -3.00
N GLY A 434 -7.87 -16.41 -3.34
CA GLY A 434 -6.62 -16.86 -3.91
C GLY A 434 -6.29 -16.18 -5.25
N ALA A 435 -7.29 -15.92 -6.10
CA ALA A 435 -7.12 -15.19 -7.35
C ALA A 435 -6.75 -13.72 -7.11
N ALA A 436 -7.41 -13.04 -6.17
CA ALA A 436 -7.10 -11.65 -5.82
C ALA A 436 -5.69 -11.49 -5.24
N ALA A 437 -5.24 -12.46 -4.43
CA ALA A 437 -3.89 -12.44 -3.90
C ALA A 437 -2.81 -12.74 -4.96
N GLN A 438 -3.11 -13.58 -5.95
CA GLN A 438 -2.25 -13.78 -7.12
C GLN A 438 -2.15 -12.51 -7.98
N GLU A 439 -3.27 -11.82 -8.19
CA GLU A 439 -3.29 -10.54 -8.89
C GLU A 439 -2.42 -9.50 -8.18
N ARG A 440 -2.51 -9.42 -6.85
CA ARG A 440 -1.63 -8.57 -6.05
C ARG A 440 -0.15 -8.91 -6.23
N ASP A 441 0.24 -10.18 -6.13
CA ASP A 441 1.65 -10.58 -6.32
C ASP A 441 2.14 -10.28 -7.74
N ALA A 442 1.26 -10.42 -8.75
CA ALA A 442 1.55 -10.03 -10.12
C ALA A 442 1.74 -8.50 -10.27
N PHE A 443 0.95 -7.69 -9.57
CA PHE A 443 1.14 -6.24 -9.53
C PHE A 443 2.46 -5.86 -8.85
N ASP A 444 2.81 -6.51 -7.75
CA ASP A 444 4.08 -6.27 -7.05
C ASP A 444 5.27 -6.56 -7.97
N ALA A 445 5.23 -7.69 -8.69
CA ALA A 445 6.28 -8.05 -9.65
C ALA A 445 6.40 -7.05 -10.82
N ARG A 446 5.26 -6.58 -11.36
CA ARG A 446 5.24 -5.56 -12.42
C ARG A 446 5.73 -4.20 -11.90
N ALA A 447 5.37 -3.83 -10.68
CA ALA A 447 5.84 -2.60 -10.05
C ALA A 447 7.36 -2.63 -9.84
N ASP A 448 7.92 -3.77 -9.43
CA ASP A 448 9.37 -3.95 -9.31
C ASP A 448 10.07 -3.72 -10.67
N VAL A 449 9.53 -4.27 -11.76
CA VAL A 449 10.03 -4.00 -13.12
C VAL A 449 10.00 -2.51 -13.45
N VAL A 450 8.87 -1.82 -13.20
CA VAL A 450 8.76 -0.38 -13.47
C VAL A 450 9.76 0.44 -12.65
N ILE A 451 9.92 0.10 -11.37
CA ILE A 451 10.83 0.78 -10.44
C ILE A 451 12.29 0.61 -10.89
N ASP A 452 12.68 -0.60 -11.26
CA ASP A 452 14.05 -0.94 -11.66
C ASP A 452 14.40 -0.32 -13.02
N GLU A 453 13.48 -0.39 -14.00
CA GLU A 453 13.69 0.17 -15.32
C GLU A 453 13.62 1.70 -15.36
N TYR A 454 12.94 2.32 -14.38
CA TYR A 454 12.97 3.78 -14.19
C TYR A 454 14.32 4.27 -13.63
N ALA A 455 15.01 3.47 -12.81
CA ALA A 455 16.26 3.87 -12.15
C ALA A 455 17.32 4.51 -13.08
N PRO A 456 17.63 3.98 -14.28
CA PRO A 456 18.55 4.63 -15.22
C PRO A 456 18.01 5.92 -15.85
N LEU A 457 16.69 6.06 -15.96
CA LEU A 457 16.02 7.19 -16.60
C LEU A 457 15.88 8.40 -15.66
N ARG A 458 16.01 8.22 -14.33
CA ARG A 458 15.73 9.24 -13.31
C ARG A 458 16.47 10.57 -13.48
N HIS A 459 17.61 10.56 -14.17
CA HIS A 459 18.45 11.75 -14.38
C HIS A 459 18.00 12.60 -15.57
N LEU A 460 17.05 12.11 -16.36
CA LEU A 460 16.52 12.82 -17.52
C LEU A 460 15.55 13.92 -17.06
N ALA A 461 15.79 15.14 -17.52
CA ALA A 461 14.91 16.28 -17.27
C ALA A 461 13.78 16.29 -18.32
N GLY A 462 12.75 15.47 -18.11
CA GLY A 462 11.54 15.41 -18.94
C GLY A 462 10.27 15.35 -18.07
N GLU A 463 9.16 15.90 -18.58
CA GLU A 463 7.86 15.86 -17.89
C GLU A 463 7.41 14.40 -17.67
N THR A 464 7.57 13.56 -18.69
CA THR A 464 7.30 12.11 -18.67
C THR A 464 8.09 11.43 -17.54
N THR A 465 9.40 11.68 -17.45
CA THR A 465 10.29 11.14 -16.41
C THR A 465 9.92 11.63 -15.00
N GLN A 466 9.51 12.89 -14.84
CA GLN A 466 9.07 13.44 -13.56
C GLN A 466 7.72 12.86 -13.11
N LYS A 467 6.79 12.65 -14.04
CA LYS A 467 5.50 12.02 -13.76
C LYS A 467 5.69 10.54 -13.39
N LEU A 468 6.53 9.84 -14.14
CA LEU A 468 6.94 8.46 -13.85
C LEU A 468 7.63 8.32 -12.49
N GLY A 469 8.52 9.26 -12.11
CA GLY A 469 9.16 9.24 -10.79
C GLY A 469 8.18 9.30 -9.63
N ARG A 470 7.16 10.16 -9.73
CA ARG A 470 6.09 10.26 -8.72
C ARG A 470 5.24 8.99 -8.63
N LEU A 471 4.90 8.40 -9.78
CA LEU A 471 4.19 7.13 -9.80
C LEU A 471 5.06 6.01 -9.23
N ALA A 472 6.36 5.94 -9.54
CA ALA A 472 7.26 4.96 -8.96
C ALA A 472 7.34 5.07 -7.43
N ASP A 473 7.32 6.29 -6.88
CA ASP A 473 7.22 6.50 -5.42
C ASP A 473 5.88 6.02 -4.85
N SER A 474 4.77 6.27 -5.54
CA SER A 474 3.45 5.74 -5.16
C SER A 474 3.44 4.21 -5.19
N LEU A 475 3.97 3.59 -6.24
CA LEU A 475 4.09 2.13 -6.37
C LEU A 475 4.93 1.53 -5.25
N ARG A 476 6.03 2.18 -4.84
CA ARG A 476 6.84 1.74 -3.68
C ARG A 476 6.02 1.79 -2.38
N ALA A 477 5.26 2.87 -2.17
CA ALA A 477 4.42 3.01 -0.98
C ALA A 477 3.29 1.97 -0.98
N GLN A 478 2.64 1.77 -2.12
CA GLN A 478 1.58 0.78 -2.32
C GLN A 478 2.10 -0.65 -2.14
N ARG A 479 3.28 -0.99 -2.65
CA ARG A 479 3.91 -2.32 -2.47
C ARG A 479 4.23 -2.64 -1.02
N ARG A 480 4.54 -1.63 -0.19
CA ARG A 480 4.80 -1.80 1.25
C ARG A 480 3.53 -2.07 2.06
N LEU A 481 2.34 -1.81 1.49
CA LEU A 481 1.09 -2.18 2.13
C LEU A 481 0.95 -3.71 2.09
N GLY A 482 0.52 -4.30 3.21
CA GLY A 482 0.26 -5.73 3.33
C GLY A 482 -1.03 -6.14 2.59
N SER A 483 -1.99 -6.71 3.32
CA SER A 483 -3.32 -6.97 2.77
C SER A 483 -3.99 -5.65 2.36
N MET A 484 -4.50 -5.57 1.13
CA MET A 484 -5.20 -4.39 0.61
C MET A 484 -6.70 -4.62 0.53
N SER A 485 -7.49 -3.57 0.75
CA SER A 485 -8.90 -3.55 0.34
C SER A 485 -9.04 -3.63 -1.18
N ALA A 486 -10.16 -4.15 -1.69
CA ALA A 486 -10.41 -4.21 -3.13
C ALA A 486 -10.31 -2.83 -3.84
N PRO A 487 -10.80 -1.71 -3.27
CA PRO A 487 -10.57 -0.38 -3.84
C PRO A 487 -9.11 0.04 -3.85
N ALA A 488 -8.30 -0.36 -2.86
CA ALA A 488 -6.86 -0.10 -2.86
C ALA A 488 -6.14 -0.93 -3.94
N LEU A 489 -6.51 -2.20 -4.12
CA LEU A 489 -5.96 -3.06 -5.16
C LEU A 489 -6.28 -2.55 -6.57
N ALA A 490 -7.53 -2.10 -6.81
CA ALA A 490 -7.93 -1.50 -8.08
C ALA A 490 -7.14 -0.22 -8.40
N ARG A 491 -6.95 0.67 -7.41
CA ARG A 491 -6.12 1.87 -7.55
C ARG A 491 -4.66 1.55 -7.82
N TYR A 492 -4.14 0.49 -7.18
CA TYR A 492 -2.78 0.03 -7.44
C TYR A 492 -2.62 -0.43 -8.90
N GLY A 493 -3.55 -1.26 -9.38
CA GLY A 493 -3.57 -1.70 -10.78
C GLY A 493 -3.66 -0.53 -11.78
N GLN A 494 -4.47 0.49 -11.48
CA GLN A 494 -4.57 1.69 -12.32
C GLN A 494 -3.27 2.50 -12.33
N SER A 495 -2.66 2.73 -11.16
CA SER A 495 -1.40 3.46 -11.02
C SER A 495 -0.27 2.75 -11.76
N LEU A 496 -0.27 1.42 -11.73
CA LEU A 496 0.69 0.57 -12.42
C LEU A 496 0.54 0.67 -13.94
N LEU A 497 -0.69 0.61 -14.46
CA LEU A 497 -0.95 0.78 -15.90
C LEU A 497 -0.48 2.15 -16.41
N GLU A 498 -0.73 3.22 -15.65
CA GLU A 498 -0.24 4.55 -16.02
C GLU A 498 1.30 4.60 -16.01
N ALA A 499 1.93 4.02 -14.99
CA ALA A 499 3.38 4.01 -14.88
C ALA A 499 4.05 3.20 -16.00
N GLU A 500 3.49 2.06 -16.41
CA GLU A 500 3.98 1.27 -17.53
C GLU A 500 3.88 2.02 -18.85
N ALA A 501 2.77 2.74 -19.09
CA ALA A 501 2.60 3.57 -20.27
C ALA A 501 3.66 4.69 -20.32
N LEU A 502 3.85 5.41 -19.21
CA LEU A 502 4.85 6.47 -19.11
C LEU A 502 6.29 5.95 -19.20
N LEU A 503 6.55 4.74 -18.71
CA LEU A 503 7.86 4.10 -18.85
C LEU A 503 8.16 3.75 -20.31
N ALA A 504 7.17 3.24 -21.05
CA ALA A 504 7.32 2.98 -22.48
C ALA A 504 7.59 4.27 -23.26
N GLU A 505 6.87 5.35 -22.93
CA GLU A 505 7.07 6.69 -23.51
C GLU A 505 8.46 7.24 -23.18
N ALA A 506 8.87 7.23 -21.90
CA ALA A 506 10.18 7.72 -21.48
C ALA A 506 11.33 6.94 -22.14
N LYS A 507 11.19 5.62 -22.34
CA LYS A 507 12.16 4.82 -23.10
C LYS A 507 12.20 5.21 -24.57
N ALA A 508 11.06 5.48 -25.18
CA ALA A 508 10.99 5.93 -26.57
C ALA A 508 11.64 7.31 -26.74
N GLU A 509 11.33 8.26 -25.86
CA GLU A 509 11.96 9.59 -25.82
C GLU A 509 13.48 9.49 -25.65
N PHE A 510 13.95 8.63 -24.74
CA PHE A 510 15.38 8.44 -24.51
C PHE A 510 16.09 7.84 -25.72
N ARG A 511 15.48 6.85 -26.39
CA ARG A 511 16.01 6.28 -27.65
C ARG A 511 16.05 7.32 -28.76
N ALA A 512 14.99 8.10 -28.93
CA ALA A 512 14.94 9.18 -29.91
C ALA A 512 16.03 10.23 -29.64
N ALA A 513 16.24 10.60 -28.38
CA ALA A 513 17.31 11.52 -27.98
C ALA A 513 18.71 10.94 -28.27
N GLN A 514 18.92 9.64 -28.06
CA GLN A 514 20.17 8.96 -28.42
C GLN A 514 20.38 8.91 -29.93
N GLU A 515 19.34 8.61 -30.72
CA GLU A 515 19.41 8.59 -32.19
C GLU A 515 19.74 9.98 -32.74
N VAL A 516 19.09 11.02 -32.22
CA VAL A 516 19.40 12.43 -32.55
C VAL A 516 20.85 12.77 -32.20
N THR A 517 21.31 12.42 -31.00
CA THR A 517 22.70 12.65 -30.60
C THR A 517 23.69 11.88 -31.50
N SER A 518 23.32 10.67 -31.93
CA SER A 518 24.15 9.87 -32.85
C SER A 518 24.16 10.40 -34.28
N THR A 519 23.08 11.04 -34.75
CA THR A 519 22.99 11.66 -36.08
C THR A 519 23.67 13.04 -36.13
N PHE A 520 23.80 13.72 -34.99
CA PHE A 520 24.62 14.93 -34.85
C PHE A 520 26.09 14.65 -34.48
N GLY A 521 26.51 13.38 -34.44
CA GLY A 521 27.87 12.94 -34.12
C GLY A 521 28.88 13.22 -35.25
N GLU A 522 29.99 13.88 -34.86
CA GLU A 522 31.14 14.37 -35.65
C GLU A 522 30.87 15.37 -36.78
N ASP A 523 30.05 15.07 -37.79
CA ASP A 523 30.01 15.91 -39.01
C ASP A 523 29.23 17.24 -38.87
N ALA A 524 28.22 17.29 -37.98
CA ALA A 524 27.38 18.50 -37.81
C ALA A 524 27.96 19.52 -36.82
N LEU A 525 28.75 19.05 -35.84
CA LEU A 525 29.42 19.91 -34.85
C LEU A 525 30.63 20.64 -35.46
N SER A 526 31.30 20.04 -36.45
CA SER A 526 32.36 20.71 -37.23
C SER A 526 31.82 21.87 -38.05
N GLY A 527 30.63 21.73 -38.67
CA GLY A 527 30.00 22.78 -39.46
C GLY A 527 29.45 23.96 -38.63
N LEU A 528 29.08 23.74 -37.37
CA LEU A 528 28.62 24.80 -36.46
C LEU A 528 29.77 25.59 -35.82
N LEU A 529 30.97 24.99 -35.73
CA LEU A 529 32.18 25.66 -35.24
C LEU A 529 32.86 26.51 -36.32
N ASP A 530 32.74 26.15 -37.61
CA ASP A 530 33.26 26.93 -38.75
C ASP A 530 32.51 28.25 -38.99
N VAL A 531 31.27 28.37 -38.49
CA VAL A 531 30.44 29.58 -38.61
C VAL A 531 30.86 30.68 -37.62
N PHE A 532 31.59 30.33 -36.56
CA PHE A 532 32.11 31.30 -35.59
C PHE A 532 33.49 31.87 -35.95
N ASP A 533 34.13 31.41 -37.04
CA ASP A 533 35.48 31.86 -37.44
C ASP A 533 35.48 32.87 -38.60
N LEU A 534 34.47 33.75 -38.63
CA LEU A 534 34.36 34.84 -39.61
C LEU A 534 34.40 36.21 -38.92
N GLY A 535 35.61 36.71 -38.70
CA GLY A 535 35.87 38.16 -38.61
C GLY A 535 37.08 38.59 -37.78
N GLY A 536 38.24 38.78 -38.44
CA GLY A 536 39.29 39.68 -37.91
C GLY A 536 40.72 39.47 -38.41
N ASP A 537 41.07 40.02 -39.58
CA ASP A 537 42.45 40.42 -39.95
C ASP A 537 43.08 41.31 -38.85
N ALA A 538 44.38 41.39 -38.56
CA ALA A 538 45.63 40.97 -39.20
C ALA A 538 46.75 40.99 -38.13
N SER A 539 47.81 40.20 -38.29
CA SER A 539 49.21 40.68 -38.45
C SER A 539 50.27 39.59 -38.19
N ALA A 540 51.11 39.39 -39.21
CA ALA A 540 52.50 38.96 -39.24
C ALA A 540 53.02 37.89 -38.24
N ASP A 541 53.30 36.72 -38.82
CA ASP A 541 54.25 35.70 -38.37
C ASP A 541 55.62 36.29 -37.93
N PRO A 542 56.33 35.69 -36.95
CA PRO A 542 57.15 34.54 -37.33
C PRO A 542 57.25 33.39 -36.30
N ALA A 543 57.05 32.17 -36.81
CA ALA A 543 57.71 30.89 -36.48
C ALA A 543 57.53 30.28 -35.06
N PRO A 544 57.20 28.97 -34.97
CA PRO A 544 56.79 28.35 -33.70
C PRO A 544 57.97 27.77 -32.90
N PRO A 545 57.93 27.80 -31.56
CA PRO A 545 58.64 26.82 -30.74
C PRO A 545 57.74 25.61 -30.45
N ALA A 546 58.36 24.44 -30.56
CA ALA A 546 57.88 23.08 -30.37
C ALA A 546 56.76 22.86 -29.33
N THR A 547 55.74 22.12 -29.78
CA THR A 547 54.70 21.46 -28.97
C THR A 547 55.32 20.36 -28.09
N PRO A 548 55.02 20.30 -26.78
CA PRO A 548 55.28 19.10 -25.97
C PRO A 548 54.22 18.01 -26.28
N PRO A 549 54.61 16.71 -26.25
CA PRO A 549 53.73 15.62 -26.68
C PRO A 549 52.63 15.31 -25.66
N ALA A 550 51.44 15.03 -26.17
CA ALA A 550 50.31 14.45 -25.44
C ALA A 550 50.57 12.97 -25.09
N PRO A 551 49.98 12.45 -23.99
CA PRO A 551 50.16 11.07 -23.53
C PRO A 551 49.48 10.06 -24.49
N PRO A 552 49.99 8.82 -24.57
CA PRO A 552 49.51 7.83 -25.53
C PRO A 552 48.15 7.23 -25.13
N ALA A 553 47.30 7.06 -26.14
CA ALA A 553 46.07 6.28 -26.10
C ALA A 553 46.35 4.77 -25.91
N PRO A 554 45.42 4.00 -25.30
CA PRO A 554 45.55 2.56 -25.12
C PRO A 554 45.44 1.81 -26.47
N PRO A 555 46.18 0.69 -26.66
CA PRO A 555 46.11 -0.08 -27.90
C PRO A 555 44.85 -0.94 -27.98
N ALA A 556 44.29 -1.02 -29.20
CA ALA A 556 43.24 -1.95 -29.61
C ALA A 556 43.75 -3.41 -29.63
N PRO A 557 42.87 -4.42 -29.52
CA PRO A 557 43.26 -5.81 -29.27
C PRO A 557 43.85 -6.48 -30.52
N ALA A 558 44.97 -7.18 -30.34
CA ALA A 558 45.58 -8.01 -31.35
C ALA A 558 45.39 -9.51 -31.04
N SER A 559 44.81 -10.22 -32.01
CA SER A 559 45.19 -11.58 -32.45
C SER A 559 44.86 -12.80 -31.59
N VAL A 560 44.18 -13.76 -32.24
CA VAL A 560 43.79 -15.11 -31.80
C VAL A 560 44.99 -16.04 -31.49
N HIS A 561 46.23 -15.56 -31.61
CA HIS A 561 47.44 -16.35 -31.36
C HIS A 561 47.91 -16.32 -29.89
N ASP A 562 47.45 -15.36 -29.07
CA ASP A 562 47.73 -15.31 -27.62
C ASP A 562 46.78 -16.21 -26.79
N LEU A 563 45.72 -16.74 -27.40
CA LEU A 563 44.76 -17.65 -26.74
C LEU A 563 45.26 -19.11 -26.60
N LEU A 564 46.42 -19.47 -27.16
CA LEU A 564 46.93 -20.85 -27.15
C LEU A 564 48.24 -21.08 -26.38
N ALA A 565 48.82 -20.03 -25.77
CA ALA A 565 50.07 -20.15 -25.01
C ALA A 565 49.90 -20.38 -23.48
N GLY A 566 48.67 -20.48 -22.98
CA GLY A 566 48.38 -20.59 -21.53
C GLY A 566 48.12 -22.01 -20.99
N LEU A 567 48.19 -23.06 -21.81
CA LEU A 567 47.87 -24.45 -21.42
C LEU A 567 49.02 -25.18 -20.69
N GLY A 568 49.74 -24.52 -19.78
CA GLY A 568 50.81 -25.22 -19.07
C GLY A 568 51.45 -24.48 -17.91
N THR A 569 50.77 -24.36 -16.77
CA THR A 569 51.44 -24.45 -15.46
C THR A 569 50.44 -24.71 -14.33
N PHE A 570 50.51 -25.90 -13.73
CA PHE A 570 49.82 -26.25 -12.49
C PHE A 570 50.61 -25.70 -11.30
N GLY A 571 49.93 -25.03 -10.35
CA GLY A 571 50.32 -25.02 -8.94
C GLY A 571 51.01 -23.77 -8.38
N ALA A 572 50.23 -22.75 -8.00
CA ALA A 572 50.40 -21.94 -6.78
C ALA A 572 49.09 -21.14 -6.53
N PRO A 573 48.57 -21.05 -5.29
CA PRO A 573 47.33 -20.32 -5.02
C PRO A 573 47.56 -18.81 -5.12
N ALA A 574 46.77 -18.13 -5.96
CA ALA A 574 46.69 -16.68 -6.02
C ALA A 574 46.02 -16.13 -4.73
N PRO A 575 46.41 -14.94 -4.24
CA PRO A 575 45.71 -14.30 -3.13
C PRO A 575 44.26 -13.97 -3.52
N ALA A 576 43.32 -14.28 -2.63
CA ALA A 576 41.88 -14.06 -2.86
C ALA A 576 41.60 -12.60 -3.23
N ALA A 577 40.96 -12.37 -4.38
CA ALA A 577 40.49 -11.06 -4.78
C ALA A 577 39.41 -10.56 -3.79
N LEU A 578 39.52 -9.30 -3.37
CA LEU A 578 38.51 -8.66 -2.52
C LEU A 578 37.16 -8.58 -3.27
N PRO A 579 36.02 -8.75 -2.58
CA PRO A 579 34.71 -8.47 -3.17
C PRO A 579 34.60 -7.03 -3.71
N ALA A 580 33.73 -6.82 -4.69
CA ALA A 580 33.39 -5.46 -5.14
C ALA A 580 32.79 -4.66 -3.97
N ASP A 581 33.14 -3.37 -3.88
CA ASP A 581 32.72 -2.47 -2.80
C ASP A 581 33.09 -2.97 -1.38
N ALA A 582 34.25 -3.63 -1.28
CA ALA A 582 34.86 -4.04 -0.03
C ALA A 582 36.26 -3.43 0.16
N TRP A 583 36.55 -3.05 1.40
CA TRP A 583 37.81 -2.41 1.78
C TRP A 583 38.40 -2.98 3.06
N THR A 584 39.73 -3.09 3.10
CA THR A 584 40.46 -3.36 4.34
C THR A 584 41.07 -2.07 4.87
N VAL A 585 40.75 -1.71 6.10
CA VAL A 585 41.24 -0.49 6.76
C VAL A 585 42.19 -0.86 7.90
N ARG A 586 43.36 -0.23 7.97
CA ARG A 586 44.32 -0.37 9.07
C ARG A 586 44.84 1.02 9.44
N ASP A 587 44.92 1.29 10.74
CA ASP A 587 45.39 2.58 11.29
C ASP A 587 44.68 3.81 10.67
N GLY A 588 43.36 3.71 10.48
CA GLY A 588 42.54 4.78 9.89
C GLY A 588 42.78 5.02 8.39
N ARG A 589 43.46 4.11 7.69
CA ARG A 589 43.73 4.20 6.24
C ARG A 589 43.24 2.98 5.48
N VAL A 590 42.67 3.20 4.31
CA VAL A 590 42.31 2.12 3.36
C VAL A 590 43.60 1.51 2.81
N THR A 591 43.77 0.21 3.01
CA THR A 591 44.95 -0.59 2.62
C THR A 591 44.66 -1.58 1.49
N GLY A 592 43.39 -1.83 1.19
CA GLY A 592 42.92 -2.68 0.11
C GLY A 592 41.49 -2.33 -0.28
N GLY A 593 41.13 -2.53 -1.54
CA GLY A 593 39.86 -2.13 -2.16
C GLY A 593 40.03 -1.01 -3.18
N ALA A 594 38.96 -0.65 -3.89
CA ALA A 594 38.96 0.42 -4.88
C ALA A 594 39.18 1.80 -4.22
N THR A 595 39.78 2.76 -4.93
CA THR A 595 39.89 4.14 -4.42
C THR A 595 38.52 4.82 -4.42
N ASP A 596 37.92 4.99 -3.23
CA ASP A 596 36.65 5.67 -3.01
C ASP A 596 36.81 6.76 -1.91
N PRO A 597 36.45 8.03 -2.19
CA PRO A 597 36.47 9.08 -1.16
C PRO A 597 35.58 8.77 0.04
N ALA A 598 34.44 8.10 -0.16
CA ALA A 598 33.54 7.73 0.93
C ALA A 598 34.17 6.67 1.85
N ALA A 599 34.87 5.67 1.29
CA ALA A 599 35.62 4.68 2.06
C ALA A 599 36.74 5.31 2.89
N THR A 600 37.35 6.39 2.38
CA THR A 600 38.35 7.18 3.13
C THR A 600 37.72 7.92 4.31
N GLY A 601 36.51 8.48 4.13
CA GLY A 601 35.74 9.08 5.22
C GLY A 601 35.36 8.07 6.31
N VAL A 602 34.93 6.87 5.90
CA VAL A 602 34.63 5.76 6.83
C VAL A 602 35.88 5.31 7.60
N ALA A 603 37.04 5.26 6.95
CA ALA A 603 38.30 4.90 7.62
C ALA A 603 38.66 5.86 8.78
N ALA A 604 38.34 7.16 8.64
CA ALA A 604 38.52 8.14 9.72
C ALA A 604 37.57 7.86 10.91
N LEU A 605 36.31 7.49 10.64
CA LEU A 605 35.34 7.13 11.68
C LEU A 605 35.75 5.86 12.44
N LEU A 606 36.34 4.88 11.76
CA LEU A 606 36.81 3.64 12.40
C LEU A 606 37.95 3.89 13.40
N THR A 607 38.72 4.96 13.22
CA THR A 607 39.73 5.37 14.20
C THR A 607 39.08 5.79 15.53
N GLN A 608 37.91 6.42 15.48
CA GLN A 608 37.12 6.75 16.67
C GLN A 608 36.47 5.50 17.27
N ALA A 609 35.97 4.60 16.42
CA ALA A 609 35.40 3.32 16.85
C ALA A 609 36.43 2.46 17.61
N ASP A 610 37.70 2.45 17.17
CA ASP A 610 38.80 1.77 17.86
C ASP A 610 39.07 2.39 19.25
N ALA A 611 39.04 3.72 19.36
CA ALA A 611 39.21 4.41 20.65
C ALA A 611 38.07 4.11 21.63
N LEU A 612 36.87 3.82 21.13
CA LEU A 612 35.69 3.43 21.91
C LEU A 612 35.60 1.92 22.19
N GLY A 613 36.53 1.11 21.66
CA GLY A 613 36.53 -0.34 21.85
C GLY A 613 35.41 -1.08 21.09
N LEU A 614 34.89 -0.48 20.02
CA LEU A 614 33.85 -1.11 19.19
C LEU A 614 34.47 -2.19 18.29
N ASN A 615 33.72 -3.27 18.03
CA ASN A 615 34.14 -4.36 17.15
C ASN A 615 33.29 -4.49 15.88
N ARG A 616 32.17 -3.75 15.83
CA ARG A 616 31.16 -3.76 14.76
C ARG A 616 30.58 -2.36 14.65
N LEU A 617 30.50 -1.85 13.44
CA LEU A 617 29.87 -0.57 13.12
C LEU A 617 29.00 -0.76 11.88
N ASP A 618 27.71 -0.52 12.04
CA ASP A 618 26.72 -0.57 10.97
C ASP A 618 26.19 0.85 10.75
N MET A 619 26.26 1.34 9.53
CA MET A 619 25.90 2.71 9.15
C MET A 619 25.00 2.67 7.92
N ALA A 620 24.08 3.61 7.81
CA ALA A 620 23.22 3.74 6.63
C ALA A 620 23.03 5.21 6.28
N ASP A 621 22.99 5.50 5.00
CA ASP A 621 22.54 6.77 4.44
C ASP A 621 21.34 6.54 3.49
N ALA A 622 20.90 7.58 2.79
CA ALA A 622 19.75 7.49 1.89
C ALA A 622 19.98 6.59 0.64
N LEU A 623 21.23 6.22 0.35
CA LEU A 623 21.65 5.56 -0.89
C LEU A 623 22.41 4.24 -0.65
N SER A 624 22.97 4.02 0.53
CA SER A 624 23.81 2.86 0.81
C SER A 624 23.82 2.50 2.29
N VAL A 625 24.01 1.22 2.55
CA VAL A 625 24.38 0.68 3.86
C VAL A 625 25.85 0.33 3.85
N TRP A 626 26.47 0.48 5.02
CA TRP A 626 27.87 0.19 5.27
C TRP A 626 27.98 -0.67 6.51
N SER A 627 28.86 -1.66 6.44
CA SER A 627 29.15 -2.50 7.59
C SER A 627 30.65 -2.66 7.75
N ALA A 628 31.14 -2.40 8.96
CA ALA A 628 32.52 -2.62 9.33
C ALA A 628 32.61 -3.65 10.45
N ARG A 629 33.54 -4.60 10.29
CA ARG A 629 33.86 -5.64 11.27
C ARG A 629 35.34 -5.62 11.57
N ARG A 630 35.68 -5.68 12.85
CA ARG A 630 37.09 -5.80 13.26
C ARG A 630 37.60 -7.19 12.92
N SER A 631 38.72 -7.26 12.19
CA SER A 631 39.37 -8.51 11.79
C SER A 631 40.87 -8.40 12.05
N GLY A 632 41.36 -9.11 13.07
CA GLY A 632 42.75 -9.03 13.51
C GLY A 632 43.16 -7.61 13.90
N SER A 633 44.20 -7.08 13.25
CA SER A 633 44.74 -5.74 13.50
C SER A 633 44.08 -4.62 12.70
N GLY A 634 42.92 -4.86 12.07
CA GLY A 634 42.27 -3.87 11.19
C GLY A 634 40.78 -4.11 11.07
N TRP A 635 40.16 -3.44 10.10
CA TRP A 635 38.74 -3.49 9.82
C TRP A 635 38.48 -3.99 8.41
N ARG A 636 37.46 -4.82 8.26
CA ARG A 636 36.84 -5.17 6.98
C ARG A 636 35.59 -4.32 6.82
N VAL A 637 35.45 -3.64 5.70
CA VAL A 637 34.34 -2.72 5.42
C VAL A 637 33.68 -3.15 4.13
N GLY A 638 32.36 -3.23 4.12
CA GLY A 638 31.54 -3.52 2.94
C GLY A 638 30.48 -2.45 2.76
N ARG A 639 30.13 -2.17 1.50
CA ARG A 639 29.03 -1.27 1.11
C ARG A 639 28.08 -1.95 0.15
N ALA A 640 26.79 -1.65 0.29
CA ALA A 640 25.73 -2.12 -0.60
C ALA A 640 24.55 -1.14 -0.63
N GLU A 641 23.61 -1.31 -1.56
CA GLU A 641 22.34 -0.57 -1.60
C GLU A 641 21.35 -0.97 -0.50
N SER A 642 21.47 -2.18 0.07
CA SER A 642 20.62 -2.67 1.16
C SER A 642 21.35 -3.67 2.07
N TRP A 643 20.82 -3.89 3.28
CA TRP A 643 21.40 -4.85 4.23
C TRP A 643 21.43 -6.28 3.68
N ASP A 644 20.37 -6.68 2.96
CA ASP A 644 20.30 -8.02 2.32
C ASP A 644 21.37 -8.18 1.25
N ALA A 645 21.57 -7.14 0.42
CA ALA A 645 22.58 -7.17 -0.62
C ALA A 645 24.01 -7.09 -0.04
N LEU A 646 24.19 -6.45 1.11
CA LEU A 646 25.45 -6.41 1.85
C LEU A 646 25.81 -7.80 2.38
N ASP A 647 24.84 -8.49 3.00
CA ASP A 647 25.02 -9.82 3.57
C ASP A 647 25.32 -10.86 2.48
N GLN A 648 24.56 -10.84 1.38
CA GLN A 648 24.77 -11.74 0.25
C GLN A 648 26.13 -11.55 -0.44
N ARG A 649 26.59 -10.30 -0.61
CA ARG A 649 27.83 -10.01 -1.39
C ARG A 649 29.08 -10.01 -0.54
N THR A 650 29.00 -9.51 0.69
CA THR A 650 30.17 -9.25 1.53
C THR A 650 30.05 -9.81 2.94
N GLY A 651 28.89 -10.32 3.36
CA GLY A 651 28.63 -10.80 4.73
C GLY A 651 29.62 -11.88 5.17
N ALA A 652 29.77 -12.95 4.39
CA ALA A 652 30.73 -14.02 4.68
C ALA A 652 32.17 -13.49 4.82
N TRP A 653 32.56 -12.56 3.94
CA TRP A 653 33.89 -11.96 3.98
C TRP A 653 34.06 -11.02 5.19
N LEU A 654 33.04 -10.25 5.57
CA LEU A 654 33.05 -9.38 6.74
C LEU A 654 33.22 -10.18 8.03
N ASP A 655 32.60 -11.36 8.09
CA ASP A 655 32.63 -12.25 9.26
C ASP A 655 33.90 -13.10 9.37
N GLY A 656 34.82 -13.00 8.40
CA GLY A 656 36.10 -13.69 8.47
C GLY A 656 36.19 -15.01 7.70
N ALA A 657 35.13 -15.39 6.95
CA ALA A 657 35.04 -16.66 6.23
C ALA A 657 35.87 -16.70 4.93
#